data_AF-A0A2E9BBY5-F1
#
_entry.id   AF-A0A2E9BBY5-F1
#
_cell.length_a   1.000
_cell.length_b   1.000
_cell.length_c   1.000
_cell.angle_alpha   90.00
_cell.angle_beta   90.00
_cell.angle_gamma   90.00
#
_symmetry.space_group_name_H-M   'P 1'
#
loop_
_entity.id
_entity.type
_entity.pdbx_description
1 polymer ?
#
loop_
_entity_poly.entity_id
_entity_poly.type
_entity_poly.pdbx_seq_one_letter_code
_entity_poly.pdbx_strand_id
1 'polypeptide(L)'
;MGGRAMRRGLLAILMLAIFLSSTSSAVLTDELNTRGDISKIDRDLINYFTENETIEIIVQFKTPMNQYKWAEIEEIGLETLGEMNILHGGLFKGTENQIRLLSLMDDIFFIERNRELEHFYLPGDPTNPSAKMHETVHVVNSSLSWHRAIIDRDGKVVFDNLAFAEWDGDGTTAVDLDTGIDGEHPDFDCGEPWTGEKLIWSAKWSGVAWIDAPNCNSDTSSGHGTHVGGTIAGNGDASAGRRLGTAKGAQIVALGTGDGASIFAAEQGLEWTYENSRPGLNDFNIRVVSNSWGTNGDYNPSNVITQLTNMLTYDNGVAVIFAASNSGGSGAEGDDDLRTNMYANTPSAISVAALTHDGSAVTSFSSRGWINQQHTWPDIGAPGRDIWATAPRATAIDASTRTQGDLYYMSISGTSMATPHIGGIATVLIDVAPSLTVANYQYEDHDEGISMVTGEPAQGFQNEEWFNSNNTRVHEVELILELTAQYDSLVNQCEEGNDEDSCNDIPDQCYISNQTKLCHDWRVGHGLVHVDHAVALARTLELLRDSDGDGFVEHPEVTVWDANDYYMDILEIREIPLQTDQLKHAWKGEWSHFNNGPTSTWGTYATDDRHYVWIPNGTTQMEVTFTSLEWNSDNAQVAQIRPNIDLSEDGNDDAAGQGTRTGDTLYIVLDIEEEHWSKWCEFDVTGAAISLFAEVLSGSEFAEPRVPYTVDVLLKLDVSEPIVIDFEQRLDGYTDLDPAIPSNEYDSINDGNLIYLRPVYNESQIPIWGQNVSVQAESSFPVSMIILSLFVILILTSSILVIINKNKNSRRLDDIEDN
;
A
#
# COMPACT_ATOMS: atom_id res chain seq x y z
N MET A 1 17.89 96.55 -22.41
CA MET A 1 16.86 95.60 -21.93
C MET A 1 17.04 94.20 -22.56
N GLY A 2 18.21 93.57 -22.45
CA GLY A 2 18.52 92.34 -23.23
C GLY A 2 19.02 91.12 -22.45
N GLY A 3 19.17 91.19 -21.12
CA GLY A 3 19.86 90.12 -20.36
C GLY A 3 18.98 89.20 -19.52
N ARG A 4 17.69 89.52 -19.30
CA ARG A 4 16.81 88.77 -18.38
C ARG A 4 15.80 87.83 -19.03
N ALA A 5 15.55 87.97 -20.34
CA ALA A 5 14.63 87.08 -21.06
C ALA A 5 15.27 85.74 -21.45
N MET A 6 16.56 85.72 -21.76
CA MET A 6 17.26 84.51 -22.25
C MET A 6 17.51 83.47 -21.15
N ARG A 7 17.67 83.88 -19.88
CA ARG A 7 17.87 82.96 -18.75
C ARG A 7 16.59 82.26 -18.27
N ARG A 8 15.42 82.84 -18.51
CA ARG A 8 14.12 82.19 -18.18
C ARG A 8 13.68 81.20 -19.25
N GLY A 9 14.02 81.45 -20.52
CA GLY A 9 13.80 80.50 -21.61
C GLY A 9 14.65 79.23 -21.48
N LEU A 10 15.93 79.36 -21.12
CA LEU A 10 16.81 78.18 -20.94
C LEU A 10 16.41 77.30 -19.75
N LEU A 11 15.98 77.89 -18.62
CA LEU A 11 15.54 77.09 -17.47
C LEU A 11 14.21 76.37 -17.72
N ALA A 12 13.30 76.98 -18.48
CA ALA A 12 12.04 76.35 -18.86
C ALA A 12 12.27 75.20 -19.86
N ILE A 13 13.21 75.35 -20.80
CA ILE A 13 13.59 74.29 -21.74
C ILE A 13 14.34 73.16 -21.02
N LEU A 14 15.19 73.47 -20.02
CA LEU A 14 15.88 72.45 -19.24
C LEU A 14 14.91 71.69 -18.31
N MET A 15 13.93 72.36 -17.70
CA MET A 15 12.90 71.67 -16.91
C MET A 15 11.93 70.87 -17.78
N LEU A 16 11.58 71.34 -18.99
CA LEU A 16 10.76 70.58 -19.93
C LEU A 16 11.53 69.36 -20.46
N ALA A 17 12.84 69.48 -20.69
CA ALA A 17 13.71 68.36 -21.07
C ALA A 17 13.88 67.35 -19.92
N ILE A 18 13.94 67.80 -18.66
CA ILE A 18 14.00 66.92 -17.48
C ILE A 18 12.65 66.23 -17.22
N PHE A 19 11.51 66.90 -17.48
CA PHE A 19 10.18 66.28 -17.42
C PHE A 19 9.90 65.33 -18.60
N LEU A 20 10.43 65.62 -19.80
CA LEU A 20 10.35 64.73 -20.96
C LEU A 20 11.34 63.56 -20.88
N SER A 21 12.43 63.68 -20.12
CA SER A 21 13.36 62.59 -19.83
C SER A 21 12.98 61.75 -18.61
N SER A 22 12.04 62.21 -17.77
CA SER A 22 11.51 61.44 -16.63
C SER A 22 10.26 60.62 -16.98
N THR A 23 9.66 60.82 -18.15
CA THR A 23 8.53 60.01 -18.65
C THR A 23 8.90 59.04 -19.76
N SER A 24 10.20 58.89 -20.04
CA SER A 24 10.72 57.99 -21.08
C SER A 24 11.67 56.91 -20.53
N SER A 25 11.80 56.81 -19.20
CA SER A 25 12.55 55.74 -18.53
C SER A 25 11.67 54.56 -18.09
N ALA A 26 10.34 54.69 -18.20
CA ALA A 26 9.38 53.65 -17.79
C ALA A 26 8.79 52.85 -18.97
N VAL A 27 9.10 53.22 -20.22
CA VAL A 27 8.54 52.60 -21.44
C VAL A 27 9.63 51.96 -22.32
N LEU A 28 10.85 51.82 -21.82
CA LEU A 28 11.97 51.20 -22.56
C LEU A 28 12.67 50.07 -21.77
N THR A 29 12.10 49.65 -20.63
CA THR A 29 12.61 48.50 -19.85
C THR A 29 11.78 47.24 -20.05
N ASP A 30 10.56 47.34 -20.59
CA ASP A 30 9.67 46.19 -20.82
C ASP A 30 10.09 45.35 -22.05
N GLU A 31 10.77 45.96 -23.03
CA GLU A 31 11.31 45.23 -24.19
C GLU A 31 12.62 44.46 -23.88
N LEU A 32 13.07 44.42 -22.62
CA LEU A 32 14.35 43.81 -22.21
C LEU A 32 14.23 42.65 -21.23
N ASN A 33 13.04 42.31 -20.72
CA ASN A 33 12.89 41.09 -19.91
C ASN A 33 12.75 39.86 -20.81
N THR A 34 13.85 39.46 -21.45
CA THR A 34 13.92 38.25 -22.27
C THR A 34 13.91 36.97 -21.43
N ARG A 35 13.56 37.00 -20.14
CA ARG A 35 13.55 35.83 -19.26
C ARG A 35 12.23 35.62 -18.51
N GLY A 36 11.35 36.62 -18.46
CA GLY A 36 10.16 36.56 -17.61
C GLY A 36 10.52 36.68 -16.12
N ASP A 37 9.61 36.29 -15.24
CA ASP A 37 9.88 36.08 -13.81
C ASP A 37 10.24 34.61 -13.56
N ILE A 38 11.53 34.29 -13.70
CA ILE A 38 12.05 32.93 -13.53
C ILE A 38 11.84 32.34 -12.14
N SER A 39 11.49 33.15 -11.12
CA SER A 39 11.18 32.64 -9.78
C SER A 39 9.85 31.89 -9.71
N LYS A 40 8.99 32.06 -10.73
CA LYS A 40 7.68 31.43 -10.85
C LYS A 40 7.64 30.35 -11.92
N ILE A 41 8.76 30.04 -12.56
CA ILE A 41 8.84 29.10 -13.68
C ILE A 41 9.75 27.95 -13.26
N ASP A 42 9.29 26.73 -13.48
CA ASP A 42 10.06 25.52 -13.23
C ASP A 42 11.39 25.49 -14.01
N ARG A 43 12.44 24.94 -13.38
CA ARG A 43 13.79 24.90 -13.95
C ARG A 43 13.85 24.05 -15.22
N ASP A 44 13.10 22.94 -15.28
CA ASP A 44 13.00 22.11 -16.49
C ASP A 44 12.42 22.90 -17.66
N LEU A 45 11.32 23.63 -17.40
CA LEU A 45 10.68 24.47 -18.42
C LEU A 45 11.62 25.56 -18.95
N ILE A 46 12.41 26.19 -18.09
CA ILE A 46 13.42 27.17 -18.50
C ILE A 46 14.46 26.53 -19.43
N ASN A 47 14.91 25.32 -19.11
CA ASN A 47 15.90 24.59 -19.92
C ASN A 47 15.32 24.11 -21.26
N TYR A 48 14.00 23.89 -21.33
CA TYR A 48 13.30 23.41 -22.50
C TYR A 48 12.96 24.50 -23.53
N PHE A 49 13.07 25.79 -23.19
CA PHE A 49 12.75 26.87 -24.11
C PHE A 49 13.56 26.81 -25.42
N THR A 50 12.87 26.57 -26.55
CA THR A 50 13.43 26.55 -27.91
C THR A 50 12.86 27.67 -28.78
N GLU A 51 13.70 28.25 -29.64
CA GLU A 51 13.26 29.25 -30.62
C GLU A 51 12.45 28.57 -31.76
N ASN A 52 11.13 28.44 -31.56
CA ASN A 52 10.02 28.29 -32.55
C ASN A 52 8.98 27.16 -32.28
N GLU A 53 8.89 26.56 -31.08
CA GLU A 53 7.81 25.62 -30.75
C GLU A 53 6.85 26.17 -29.68
N THR A 54 5.57 25.76 -29.75
CA THR A 54 4.58 25.97 -28.69
C THR A 54 4.71 24.87 -27.65
N ILE A 55 4.64 25.22 -26.38
CA ILE A 55 4.83 24.33 -25.23
C ILE A 55 3.52 24.30 -24.44
N GLU A 56 3.14 23.12 -23.96
CA GLU A 56 2.04 22.94 -23.02
C GLU A 56 2.57 23.14 -21.60
N ILE A 57 1.92 24.03 -20.86
CA ILE A 57 2.31 24.44 -19.51
C ILE A 57 1.11 24.35 -18.58
N ILE A 58 1.39 23.93 -17.35
CA ILE A 58 0.44 23.94 -16.25
C ILE A 58 0.72 25.20 -15.45
N VAL A 59 -0.34 25.97 -15.17
CA VAL A 59 -0.23 27.27 -14.52
C VAL A 59 -1.10 27.28 -13.28
N GLN A 60 -0.51 27.61 -12.15
CA GLN A 60 -1.17 27.79 -10.86
C GLN A 60 -1.26 29.29 -10.52
N PHE A 61 -2.42 29.73 -10.03
CA PHE A 61 -2.67 31.07 -9.55
C PHE A 61 -2.86 31.08 -8.03
N LYS A 62 -2.43 32.15 -7.37
CA LYS A 62 -2.57 32.32 -5.91
C LYS A 62 -4.03 32.50 -5.47
N THR A 63 -4.90 32.93 -6.38
CA THR A 63 -6.32 33.15 -6.11
C THR A 63 -7.19 32.46 -7.16
N PRO A 64 -8.49 32.21 -6.88
CA PRO A 64 -9.39 31.60 -7.86
C PRO A 64 -9.45 32.34 -9.19
N MET A 65 -9.73 31.60 -10.26
CA MET A 65 -9.89 32.16 -11.61
C MET A 65 -11.05 33.16 -11.67
N ASN A 66 -10.88 34.23 -12.46
CA ASN A 66 -11.91 35.25 -12.65
C ASN A 66 -11.83 35.84 -14.07
N GLN A 67 -12.86 36.59 -14.47
CA GLN A 67 -12.97 37.13 -15.83
C GLN A 67 -11.77 37.98 -16.28
N TYR A 68 -11.06 38.64 -15.34
CA TYR A 68 -9.93 39.50 -15.68
C TYR A 68 -8.70 38.66 -16.03
N LYS A 69 -8.43 37.59 -15.26
CA LYS A 69 -7.34 36.65 -15.57
C LYS A 69 -7.56 35.97 -16.92
N TRP A 70 -8.77 35.51 -17.18
CA TRP A 70 -9.13 34.91 -18.47
C TRP A 70 -8.90 35.87 -19.64
N ALA A 71 -9.31 37.13 -19.50
CA ALA A 71 -9.07 38.15 -20.52
C ALA A 71 -7.58 38.44 -20.74
N GLU A 72 -6.77 38.44 -19.66
CA GLU A 72 -5.33 38.67 -19.74
C GLU A 72 -4.59 37.50 -20.42
N ILE A 73 -4.96 36.25 -20.12
CA ILE A 73 -4.45 35.05 -20.79
C ILE A 73 -4.78 35.09 -22.30
N GLU A 74 -6.00 35.47 -22.65
CA GLU A 74 -6.44 35.64 -24.05
C GLU A 74 -5.67 36.77 -24.75
N GLU A 75 -5.38 37.88 -24.05
CA GLU A 75 -4.59 39.00 -24.58
C GLU A 75 -3.13 38.62 -24.84
N ILE A 76 -2.52 37.80 -23.97
CA ILE A 76 -1.20 37.21 -24.18
C ILE A 76 -1.22 36.24 -25.38
N GLY A 77 -2.38 35.69 -25.71
CA GLY A 77 -2.61 34.79 -26.84
C GLY A 77 -2.30 33.33 -26.53
N LEU A 78 -2.43 32.91 -25.27
CA LEU A 78 -2.32 31.52 -24.86
C LEU A 78 -3.61 30.76 -25.20
N GLU A 79 -3.46 29.56 -25.74
CA GLU A 79 -4.58 28.63 -25.92
C GLU A 79 -4.88 27.94 -24.58
N THR A 80 -6.15 27.93 -24.17
CA THR A 80 -6.60 27.19 -22.97
C THR A 80 -7.03 25.79 -23.36
N LEU A 81 -6.45 24.79 -22.72
CA LEU A 81 -6.69 23.37 -23.01
C LEU A 81 -7.47 22.67 -21.90
N GLY A 82 -7.32 23.11 -20.65
CA GLY A 82 -8.01 22.55 -19.48
C GLY A 82 -7.96 23.50 -18.28
N GLU A 83 -8.79 23.24 -17.27
CA GLU A 83 -8.89 24.05 -16.05
C GLU A 83 -8.62 23.17 -14.82
N MET A 84 -8.00 23.76 -13.78
CA MET A 84 -7.83 23.16 -12.45
C MET A 84 -8.69 23.93 -11.45
N ASN A 85 -9.46 23.22 -10.63
CA ASN A 85 -10.38 23.84 -9.68
C ASN A 85 -9.71 24.08 -8.32
N ILE A 86 -8.97 23.10 -7.82
CA ILE A 86 -8.40 23.08 -6.47
C ILE A 86 -7.15 23.95 -6.41
N LEU A 87 -6.19 23.76 -7.31
CA LEU A 87 -4.96 24.57 -7.37
C LEU A 87 -5.10 25.87 -8.18
N HIS A 88 -6.31 26.20 -8.63
CA HIS A 88 -6.66 27.41 -9.37
C HIS A 88 -5.79 27.65 -10.61
N GLY A 89 -6.27 27.26 -11.78
CA GLY A 89 -5.56 27.57 -13.01
C GLY A 89 -5.93 26.64 -14.12
N GLY A 90 -4.94 26.12 -14.84
CA GLY A 90 -5.21 25.22 -15.95
C GLY A 90 -4.01 24.84 -16.79
N LEU A 91 -4.31 24.05 -17.83
CA LEU A 91 -3.40 23.70 -18.90
C LEU A 91 -3.50 24.73 -20.02
N PHE A 92 -2.37 25.33 -20.38
CA PHE A 92 -2.27 26.33 -21.44
C PHE A 92 -1.20 25.95 -22.45
N LYS A 93 -1.34 26.46 -23.67
CA LYS A 93 -0.37 26.25 -24.75
C LYS A 93 0.05 27.56 -25.39
N GLY A 94 1.35 27.74 -25.57
CA GLY A 94 1.89 28.91 -26.24
C GLY A 94 3.40 28.90 -26.42
N THR A 95 3.90 29.97 -27.01
CA THR A 95 5.34 30.16 -27.25
C THR A 95 6.08 30.61 -25.99
N GLU A 96 7.39 30.39 -25.95
CA GLU A 96 8.29 30.89 -24.90
C GLU A 96 8.05 32.36 -24.53
N ASN A 97 7.85 33.24 -25.52
CA ASN A 97 7.60 34.66 -25.26
C ASN A 97 6.26 34.91 -24.55
N GLN A 98 5.22 34.13 -24.88
CA GLN A 98 3.91 34.24 -24.24
C GLN A 98 3.96 33.75 -22.80
N ILE A 99 4.66 32.64 -22.56
CA ILE A 99 4.89 32.08 -21.22
C ILE A 99 5.67 33.09 -20.34
N ARG A 100 6.67 33.75 -20.92
CA ARG A 100 7.41 34.83 -20.23
C ARG A 100 6.51 36.00 -19.87
N LEU A 101 5.63 36.45 -20.77
CA LEU A 101 4.67 37.51 -20.46
C LEU A 101 3.70 37.08 -19.34
N LEU A 102 3.21 35.84 -19.39
CA LEU A 102 2.34 35.28 -18.35
C LEU A 102 3.02 35.31 -16.98
N SER A 103 4.29 34.92 -16.88
CA SER A 103 5.02 34.91 -15.61
C SER A 103 5.12 36.29 -14.92
N LEU A 104 4.92 37.38 -15.66
CA LEU A 104 4.95 38.74 -15.11
C LEU A 104 3.66 39.09 -14.35
N MET A 105 2.58 38.31 -14.47
CA MET A 105 1.38 38.50 -13.69
C MET A 105 1.67 38.29 -12.19
N ASP A 106 1.25 39.24 -11.35
CA ASP A 106 1.51 39.22 -9.90
C ASP A 106 0.90 38.00 -9.19
N ASP A 107 -0.24 37.54 -9.72
CA ASP A 107 -1.05 36.47 -9.11
C ASP A 107 -0.62 35.06 -9.52
N ILE A 108 0.38 34.92 -10.41
CA ILE A 108 0.95 33.61 -10.72
C ILE A 108 1.64 33.07 -9.46
N PHE A 109 1.29 31.84 -9.11
CA PHE A 109 1.97 31.04 -8.10
C PHE A 109 3.14 30.31 -8.74
N PHE A 110 2.86 29.48 -9.76
CA PHE A 110 3.88 28.66 -10.40
C PHE A 110 3.49 28.25 -11.83
N ILE A 111 4.50 28.00 -12.68
CA ILE A 111 4.36 27.56 -14.07
C ILE A 111 5.32 26.40 -14.31
N GLU A 112 4.80 25.27 -14.77
CA GLU A 112 5.60 24.08 -15.09
C GLU A 112 5.23 23.49 -16.45
N ARG A 113 6.11 22.66 -17.00
CA ARG A 113 5.89 21.99 -18.29
C ARG A 113 4.92 20.83 -18.10
N ASN A 114 3.91 20.72 -18.97
CA ASN A 114 3.17 19.47 -19.10
C ASN A 114 4.07 18.47 -19.84
N ARG A 115 4.58 17.46 -19.12
CA ARG A 115 5.41 16.39 -19.69
C ARG A 115 4.66 15.06 -19.63
N GLU A 116 5.05 14.15 -20.52
CA GLU A 116 4.67 12.74 -20.40
C GLU A 116 5.36 12.13 -19.18
N LEU A 117 4.63 11.27 -18.49
CA LEU A 117 5.04 10.49 -17.35
C LEU A 117 5.42 9.08 -17.81
N GLU A 118 6.32 8.46 -17.08
CA GLU A 118 6.72 7.08 -17.33
C GLU A 118 5.99 6.14 -16.37
N HIS A 119 5.51 5.01 -16.89
CA HIS A 119 5.06 3.88 -16.08
C HIS A 119 6.25 2.95 -15.86
N PHE A 120 6.60 2.67 -14.61
CA PHE A 120 7.84 1.99 -14.26
C PHE A 120 7.68 0.47 -14.26
N TYR A 121 7.66 -0.16 -15.44
CA TYR A 121 7.62 -1.62 -15.56
C TYR A 121 8.61 -2.20 -16.58
N LEU A 122 8.89 -3.49 -16.40
CA LEU A 122 9.69 -4.35 -17.25
C LEU A 122 8.92 -5.68 -17.45
N PRO A 123 9.01 -6.33 -18.62
CA PRO A 123 8.45 -7.66 -18.79
C PRO A 123 9.05 -8.63 -17.75
N GLY A 124 8.21 -9.39 -17.05
CA GLY A 124 8.68 -10.44 -16.13
C GLY A 124 9.36 -11.58 -16.88
N ASP A 125 10.09 -12.43 -16.14
CA ASP A 125 10.77 -13.59 -16.70
C ASP A 125 9.75 -14.63 -17.20
N PRO A 126 9.60 -14.82 -18.53
CA PRO A 126 8.66 -15.80 -19.07
C PRO A 126 9.07 -17.25 -18.79
N THR A 127 10.24 -17.48 -18.19
CA THR A 127 10.78 -18.81 -17.87
C THR A 127 10.51 -19.28 -16.45
N ASN A 128 9.92 -18.43 -15.59
CA ASN A 128 9.45 -18.81 -14.25
C ASN A 128 7.90 -18.75 -14.13
N PRO A 129 7.15 -19.56 -14.89
CA PRO A 129 5.69 -19.64 -14.78
C PRO A 129 5.21 -20.27 -13.46
N SER A 130 6.15 -20.76 -12.63
CA SER A 130 5.85 -21.31 -11.29
C SER A 130 5.73 -20.27 -10.20
N ALA A 131 6.26 -19.05 -10.40
CA ALA A 131 6.10 -17.96 -9.44
C ALA A 131 4.61 -17.59 -9.30
N LYS A 132 4.17 -17.27 -8.08
CA LYS A 132 2.75 -17.01 -7.79
C LYS A 132 2.62 -15.69 -7.03
N MET A 133 1.51 -14.99 -7.24
CA MET A 133 1.19 -13.78 -6.47
C MET A 133 1.16 -14.04 -4.97
N HIS A 134 0.65 -15.22 -4.57
CA HIS A 134 0.55 -15.56 -3.16
C HIS A 134 1.92 -15.61 -2.45
N GLU A 135 3.00 -15.95 -3.17
CA GLU A 135 4.35 -15.98 -2.62
C GLU A 135 4.78 -14.58 -2.15
N THR A 136 4.46 -13.53 -2.90
CA THR A 136 4.84 -12.15 -2.54
C THR A 136 3.95 -11.59 -1.43
N VAL A 137 2.67 -11.96 -1.39
CA VAL A 137 1.75 -11.71 -0.27
C VAL A 137 2.24 -12.37 1.03
N HIS A 138 2.80 -13.57 0.93
CA HIS A 138 3.45 -14.25 2.05
C HIS A 138 4.74 -13.56 2.50
N VAL A 139 5.59 -13.14 1.56
CA VAL A 139 6.86 -12.44 1.86
C VAL A 139 6.62 -11.19 2.71
N VAL A 140 5.54 -10.45 2.45
CA VAL A 140 5.16 -9.27 3.26
C VAL A 140 4.35 -9.60 4.52
N ASN A 141 4.04 -10.88 4.77
CA ASN A 141 3.20 -11.38 5.87
C ASN A 141 1.72 -10.93 5.86
N SER A 142 1.14 -10.65 4.69
CA SER A 142 -0.29 -10.27 4.61
C SER A 142 -1.20 -11.45 4.91
N SER A 143 -0.92 -12.62 4.34
CA SER A 143 -1.70 -13.84 4.60
C SER A 143 -1.61 -14.32 6.05
N LEU A 144 -0.48 -14.08 6.74
CA LEU A 144 -0.36 -14.33 8.18
C LEU A 144 -1.29 -13.38 8.97
N SER A 145 -1.34 -12.10 8.58
CA SER A 145 -2.22 -11.13 9.21
C SER A 145 -3.70 -11.52 9.06
N TRP A 146 -4.13 -11.93 7.86
CA TRP A 146 -5.50 -12.43 7.63
C TRP A 146 -5.79 -13.69 8.46
N HIS A 147 -4.79 -14.57 8.60
CA HIS A 147 -4.92 -15.81 9.36
C HIS A 147 -4.97 -15.58 10.88
N ARG A 148 -4.65 -14.42 11.43
CA ARG A 148 -4.72 -14.23 12.89
C ARG A 148 -6.16 -14.12 13.37
N ALA A 149 -6.53 -14.92 14.37
CA ALA A 149 -7.82 -14.75 15.04
C ALA A 149 -7.79 -13.52 15.96
N ILE A 150 -8.89 -12.81 16.05
CA ILE A 150 -9.01 -11.61 16.89
C ILE A 150 -9.58 -12.01 18.25
N ILE A 151 -8.93 -11.58 19.33
CA ILE A 151 -9.46 -11.66 20.69
C ILE A 151 -9.74 -10.23 21.16
N ASP A 152 -10.99 -9.93 21.46
CA ASP A 152 -11.45 -8.60 21.88
C ASP A 152 -10.87 -8.19 23.25
N ARG A 153 -11.13 -6.94 23.65
CA ARG A 153 -10.75 -6.39 24.97
C ARG A 153 -11.31 -7.19 26.16
N ASP A 154 -12.41 -7.93 25.99
CA ASP A 154 -13.00 -8.80 27.01
C ASP A 154 -12.31 -10.18 27.11
N GLY A 155 -11.36 -10.47 26.22
CA GLY A 155 -10.68 -11.76 26.14
C GLY A 155 -11.48 -12.83 25.39
N LYS A 156 -12.45 -12.45 24.56
CA LYS A 156 -13.27 -13.36 23.76
C LYS A 156 -12.82 -13.36 22.30
N VAL A 157 -12.84 -14.53 21.69
CA VAL A 157 -12.60 -14.67 20.25
C VAL A 157 -13.75 -14.03 19.47
N VAL A 158 -13.41 -13.22 18.47
CA VAL A 158 -14.36 -12.55 17.59
C VAL A 158 -14.64 -13.45 16.38
N PHE A 159 -15.92 -13.67 16.11
CA PHE A 159 -16.39 -14.43 14.95
C PHE A 159 -17.37 -13.58 14.13
N ASP A 160 -17.30 -13.68 12.81
CA ASP A 160 -18.35 -13.22 11.90
C ASP A 160 -19.11 -14.42 11.33
N ASN A 161 -20.39 -14.59 11.71
CA ASN A 161 -21.23 -15.70 11.25
C ASN A 161 -20.57 -17.10 11.37
N LEU A 162 -19.95 -17.34 12.53
CA LEU A 162 -19.14 -18.52 12.89
C LEU A 162 -17.74 -18.58 12.24
N ALA A 163 -17.43 -17.78 11.22
CA ALA A 163 -16.05 -17.66 10.73
C ALA A 163 -15.20 -16.84 11.69
N PHE A 164 -13.90 -17.10 11.78
CA PHE A 164 -13.02 -16.19 12.50
C PHE A 164 -13.07 -14.83 11.82
N ALA A 165 -13.23 -13.76 12.60
CA ALA A 165 -13.12 -12.42 12.03
C ALA A 165 -11.69 -12.20 11.53
N GLU A 166 -11.56 -11.65 10.33
CA GLU A 166 -10.29 -11.33 9.68
C GLU A 166 -10.22 -9.83 9.35
N TRP A 167 -9.00 -9.31 9.19
CA TRP A 167 -8.73 -7.97 8.68
C TRP A 167 -7.99 -8.09 7.36
N ASP A 168 -8.67 -7.76 6.28
CA ASP A 168 -8.19 -7.95 4.90
C ASP A 168 -8.41 -6.71 4.02
N GLY A 169 -8.74 -5.57 4.65
CA GLY A 169 -8.98 -4.29 4.00
C GLY A 169 -10.45 -4.00 3.68
N ASP A 170 -11.38 -4.88 4.05
CA ASP A 170 -12.82 -4.66 3.87
C ASP A 170 -13.26 -3.30 4.43
N GLY A 171 -14.21 -2.67 3.74
CA GLY A 171 -14.72 -1.35 4.08
C GLY A 171 -13.79 -0.19 3.75
N THR A 172 -12.55 -0.39 3.28
CA THR A 172 -11.63 0.68 2.87
C THR A 172 -11.44 0.72 1.35
N THR A 173 -11.33 1.91 0.77
CA THR A 173 -11.11 2.09 -0.67
C THR A 173 -9.73 2.67 -1.00
N ALA A 174 -9.04 2.02 -1.94
CA ALA A 174 -7.87 2.54 -2.63
C ALA A 174 -8.24 3.13 -3.99
N VAL A 175 -7.62 4.26 -4.34
CA VAL A 175 -7.62 4.78 -5.71
C VAL A 175 -6.39 4.25 -6.44
N ASP A 176 -6.63 3.56 -7.55
CA ASP A 176 -5.61 3.25 -8.56
C ASP A 176 -5.60 4.36 -9.61
N LEU A 177 -4.64 5.29 -9.49
CA LEU A 177 -4.42 6.37 -10.47
C LEU A 177 -3.31 5.93 -11.42
N ASP A 178 -3.70 5.32 -12.53
CA ASP A 178 -2.78 4.70 -13.48
C ASP A 178 -3.37 4.75 -14.90
N THR A 179 -3.17 3.72 -15.71
CA THR A 179 -3.65 3.58 -17.09
C THR A 179 -5.13 3.20 -17.17
N GLY A 180 -5.68 2.70 -16.05
CA GLY A 180 -7.07 2.29 -15.84
C GLY A 180 -7.12 0.87 -15.28
N ILE A 181 -8.33 0.34 -15.07
CA ILE A 181 -8.55 -1.09 -14.77
C ILE A 181 -9.48 -1.69 -15.80
N ASP A 182 -9.14 -2.89 -16.29
CA ASP A 182 -10.07 -3.76 -17.00
C ASP A 182 -11.04 -4.40 -16.00
N GLY A 183 -12.14 -3.69 -15.72
CA GLY A 183 -13.17 -4.15 -14.79
C GLY A 183 -13.88 -5.43 -15.21
N GLU A 184 -13.76 -5.85 -16.48
CA GLU A 184 -14.33 -7.14 -16.91
C GLU A 184 -13.53 -8.33 -16.37
N HIS A 185 -12.31 -8.14 -15.87
CA HIS A 185 -11.54 -9.21 -15.24
C HIS A 185 -12.30 -9.77 -14.01
N PRO A 186 -12.39 -11.11 -13.83
CA PRO A 186 -13.18 -11.72 -12.74
C PRO A 186 -12.83 -11.18 -11.37
N ASP A 187 -11.55 -10.97 -11.10
CA ASP A 187 -11.07 -10.49 -9.79
C ASP A 187 -11.57 -9.10 -9.35
N PHE A 188 -12.25 -8.33 -10.22
CA PHE A 188 -12.80 -7.01 -9.93
C PHE A 188 -14.32 -6.95 -9.86
N ASP A 189 -15.04 -8.06 -10.06
CA ASP A 189 -16.48 -8.20 -9.82
C ASP A 189 -17.39 -7.15 -10.50
N CYS A 190 -16.95 -6.41 -11.53
CA CYS A 190 -17.79 -5.35 -12.09
C CYS A 190 -19.05 -5.94 -12.74
N GLY A 191 -20.21 -5.46 -12.28
CA GLY A 191 -21.50 -5.74 -12.90
C GLY A 191 -22.03 -7.15 -12.66
N GLU A 192 -21.35 -7.96 -11.84
CA GLU A 192 -21.78 -9.32 -11.52
C GLU A 192 -22.82 -9.32 -10.37
N PRO A 193 -23.92 -10.08 -10.48
CA PRO A 193 -25.02 -10.02 -9.52
C PRO A 193 -24.78 -10.77 -8.20
N TRP A 194 -23.61 -11.40 -8.01
CA TRP A 194 -23.34 -12.35 -6.91
C TRP A 194 -22.28 -11.89 -5.90
N THR A 195 -21.65 -10.74 -6.13
CA THR A 195 -20.51 -10.24 -5.35
C THR A 195 -20.72 -8.76 -5.02
N GLY A 196 -20.16 -8.31 -3.89
CA GLY A 196 -20.10 -6.88 -3.60
C GLY A 196 -19.29 -6.17 -4.69
N GLU A 197 -19.49 -4.87 -4.85
CA GLU A 197 -18.72 -4.11 -5.85
C GLU A 197 -17.27 -3.99 -5.36
N LYS A 198 -16.35 -4.76 -5.98
CA LYS A 198 -14.91 -4.67 -5.74
C LYS A 198 -14.33 -3.44 -6.44
N LEU A 199 -14.59 -3.31 -7.74
CA LEU A 199 -14.39 -2.07 -8.49
C LEU A 199 -15.65 -1.22 -8.39
N ILE A 200 -15.66 -0.25 -7.46
CA ILE A 200 -16.84 0.57 -7.16
C ILE A 200 -17.01 1.75 -8.11
N TRP A 201 -15.94 2.19 -8.76
CA TRP A 201 -16.00 3.18 -9.84
C TRP A 201 -14.79 3.08 -10.76
N SER A 202 -15.01 3.28 -12.06
CA SER A 202 -13.95 3.22 -13.08
C SER A 202 -14.21 4.29 -14.13
N ALA A 203 -13.23 5.15 -14.37
CA ALA A 203 -13.32 6.22 -15.34
C ALA A 203 -12.04 6.39 -16.13
N LYS A 204 -12.18 6.88 -17.37
CA LYS A 204 -11.06 7.23 -18.24
C LYS A 204 -11.03 8.72 -18.52
N TRP A 205 -9.85 9.31 -18.44
CA TRP A 205 -9.63 10.71 -18.78
C TRP A 205 -9.74 10.92 -20.30
N SER A 206 -10.63 11.81 -20.72
CA SER A 206 -10.85 12.12 -22.14
C SER A 206 -9.98 13.25 -22.69
N GLY A 207 -9.14 13.87 -21.84
CA GLY A 207 -8.44 15.12 -22.13
C GLY A 207 -9.16 16.37 -21.61
N VAL A 208 -10.47 16.26 -21.32
CA VAL A 208 -11.29 17.39 -20.84
C VAL A 208 -12.17 17.06 -19.64
N ALA A 209 -12.46 15.78 -19.40
CA ALA A 209 -13.27 15.30 -18.29
C ALA A 209 -13.04 13.81 -18.04
N TRP A 210 -13.30 13.38 -16.81
CA TRP A 210 -13.47 11.98 -16.45
C TRP A 210 -14.78 11.45 -17.06
N ILE A 211 -14.66 10.36 -17.82
CA ILE A 211 -15.79 9.68 -18.45
C ILE A 211 -15.91 8.29 -17.85
N ASP A 212 -17.08 7.96 -17.32
CA ASP A 212 -17.37 6.60 -16.84
C ASP A 212 -17.02 5.58 -17.92
N ALA A 213 -16.27 4.55 -17.52
CA ALA A 213 -15.80 3.52 -18.42
C ALA A 213 -16.95 2.57 -18.81
N PRO A 214 -17.23 2.38 -20.11
CA PRO A 214 -18.14 1.31 -20.55
C PRO A 214 -17.66 -0.05 -20.02
N ASN A 215 -18.59 -0.87 -19.50
CA ASN A 215 -18.29 -2.17 -18.87
C ASN A 215 -17.22 -2.10 -17.76
N CYS A 216 -17.08 -0.95 -17.09
CA CYS A 216 -16.01 -0.67 -16.13
C CYS A 216 -14.57 -0.80 -16.66
N ASN A 217 -14.35 -0.98 -17.97
CA ASN A 217 -12.99 -1.12 -18.52
C ASN A 217 -12.42 0.25 -18.92
N SER A 218 -11.57 0.81 -18.05
CA SER A 218 -10.82 2.04 -18.31
C SER A 218 -9.41 1.77 -18.89
N ASP A 219 -8.87 0.56 -18.74
CA ASP A 219 -7.54 0.15 -19.21
C ASP A 219 -7.53 -0.39 -20.65
N THR A 220 -7.90 0.47 -21.60
CA THR A 220 -8.03 0.08 -23.02
C THR A 220 -6.75 0.25 -23.83
N SER A 221 -5.58 0.38 -23.20
CA SER A 221 -4.33 0.70 -23.92
C SER A 221 -3.06 0.04 -23.39
N SER A 222 -2.76 0.13 -22.08
CA SER A 222 -1.46 -0.31 -21.54
C SER A 222 -1.55 -1.69 -20.93
N GLY A 223 -2.47 -1.85 -19.99
CA GLY A 223 -2.59 -3.02 -19.16
C GLY A 223 -1.91 -2.92 -17.79
N HIS A 224 -1.28 -1.79 -17.50
CA HIS A 224 -0.46 -1.60 -16.31
C HIS A 224 -1.31 -1.42 -15.05
N GLY A 225 -2.35 -0.59 -15.12
CA GLY A 225 -3.22 -0.28 -13.98
C GLY A 225 -4.05 -1.50 -13.58
N THR A 226 -4.50 -2.31 -14.55
CA THR A 226 -5.15 -3.59 -14.24
C THR A 226 -4.25 -4.49 -13.38
N HIS A 227 -2.94 -4.57 -13.66
CA HIS A 227 -2.00 -5.34 -12.85
C HIS A 227 -1.77 -4.73 -11.46
N VAL A 228 -1.66 -3.40 -11.39
CA VAL A 228 -1.54 -2.62 -10.14
C VAL A 228 -2.76 -2.84 -9.25
N GLY A 229 -3.98 -2.63 -9.76
CA GLY A 229 -5.23 -2.87 -9.04
C GLY A 229 -5.37 -4.30 -8.53
N GLY A 230 -4.95 -5.30 -9.31
CA GLY A 230 -4.92 -6.70 -8.87
C GLY A 230 -3.96 -6.94 -7.71
N THR A 231 -2.80 -6.27 -7.73
CA THR A 231 -1.81 -6.35 -6.64
C THR A 231 -2.32 -5.69 -5.36
N ILE A 232 -3.05 -4.57 -5.48
CA ILE A 232 -3.69 -3.89 -4.34
C ILE A 232 -4.75 -4.82 -3.74
N ALA A 233 -5.76 -5.22 -4.51
CA ALA A 233 -6.96 -5.82 -3.94
C ALA A 233 -7.53 -7.02 -4.70
N GLY A 234 -6.99 -7.49 -5.83
CA GLY A 234 -7.61 -8.57 -6.62
C GLY A 234 -8.13 -9.75 -5.77
N ASN A 235 -9.41 -10.12 -5.94
CA ASN A 235 -10.06 -11.10 -5.05
C ASN A 235 -9.67 -12.57 -5.37
N GLY A 236 -8.93 -12.81 -6.46
CA GLY A 236 -8.44 -14.11 -6.88
C GLY A 236 -9.46 -15.04 -7.53
N ASP A 237 -10.66 -14.58 -7.91
CA ASP A 237 -11.74 -15.43 -8.44
C ASP A 237 -11.31 -16.22 -9.69
N ALA A 238 -10.50 -15.65 -10.59
CA ALA A 238 -9.98 -16.36 -11.77
C ALA A 238 -8.90 -17.42 -11.45
N SER A 239 -8.58 -17.62 -10.17
CA SER A 239 -7.57 -18.59 -9.68
C SER A 239 -7.99 -19.32 -8.42
N ALA A 240 -9.29 -19.33 -8.10
CA ALA A 240 -9.83 -19.87 -6.86
C ALA A 240 -9.09 -19.35 -5.60
N GLY A 241 -8.71 -18.08 -5.56
CA GLY A 241 -8.00 -17.45 -4.43
C GLY A 241 -6.50 -17.70 -4.38
N ARG A 242 -5.87 -18.27 -5.41
CA ARG A 242 -4.40 -18.46 -5.45
C ARG A 242 -3.62 -17.22 -5.87
N ARG A 243 -4.29 -16.19 -6.39
CA ARG A 243 -3.66 -14.91 -6.76
C ARG A 243 -4.35 -13.70 -6.15
N LEU A 244 -4.57 -13.78 -4.85
CA LEU A 244 -5.09 -12.69 -4.03
C LEU A 244 -4.14 -11.49 -4.02
N GLY A 245 -4.69 -10.29 -4.11
CA GLY A 245 -4.00 -9.05 -3.81
C GLY A 245 -3.69 -8.89 -2.32
N THR A 246 -2.99 -7.83 -1.97
CA THR A 246 -2.50 -7.59 -0.60
C THR A 246 -3.61 -7.17 0.38
N ALA A 247 -4.72 -6.67 -0.15
CA ALA A 247 -5.95 -6.36 0.58
C ALA A 247 -7.15 -6.97 -0.15
N LYS A 248 -7.29 -8.30 -0.07
CA LYS A 248 -8.33 -9.06 -0.78
C LYS A 248 -9.77 -8.60 -0.45
N GLY A 249 -10.01 -7.92 0.68
CA GLY A 249 -11.30 -7.35 1.05
C GLY A 249 -11.53 -5.90 0.58
N ALA A 250 -10.47 -5.14 0.28
CA ALA A 250 -10.58 -3.70 -0.02
C ALA A 250 -11.30 -3.38 -1.33
N GLN A 251 -11.94 -2.22 -1.40
CA GLN A 251 -12.57 -1.72 -2.63
C GLN A 251 -11.59 -0.88 -3.45
N ILE A 252 -11.83 -0.77 -4.76
CA ILE A 252 -10.99 0.00 -5.68
C ILE A 252 -11.82 1.02 -6.47
N VAL A 253 -11.26 2.22 -6.59
CA VAL A 253 -11.62 3.21 -7.60
C VAL A 253 -10.51 3.27 -8.66
N ALA A 254 -10.86 3.11 -9.94
CA ALA A 254 -9.91 3.19 -11.05
C ALA A 254 -10.01 4.54 -11.79
N LEU A 255 -8.89 5.25 -11.86
CA LEU A 255 -8.72 6.49 -12.59
C LEU A 255 -7.72 6.29 -13.74
N GLY A 256 -8.24 5.96 -14.93
CA GLY A 256 -7.43 5.68 -16.11
C GLY A 256 -7.00 6.94 -16.86
N THR A 257 -5.71 7.25 -16.83
CA THR A 257 -5.06 8.33 -17.59
C THR A 257 -4.47 7.87 -18.93
N GLY A 258 -4.46 6.56 -19.19
CA GLY A 258 -3.92 5.93 -20.40
C GLY A 258 -2.38 5.91 -20.47
N ASP A 259 -1.83 5.34 -21.55
CA ASP A 259 -0.40 4.97 -21.67
C ASP A 259 0.56 6.17 -21.72
N GLY A 260 0.03 7.32 -22.15
CA GLY A 260 0.73 8.60 -22.22
C GLY A 260 0.23 9.55 -21.15
N ALA A 261 0.17 9.08 -19.91
CA ALA A 261 -0.17 9.92 -18.76
C ALA A 261 0.70 11.19 -18.82
N SER A 262 0.06 12.35 -18.80
CA SER A 262 0.76 13.63 -18.68
C SER A 262 0.62 14.14 -17.26
N ILE A 263 1.49 15.05 -16.83
CA ILE A 263 1.36 15.67 -15.51
C ILE A 263 -0.07 16.21 -15.32
N PHE A 264 -0.64 16.84 -16.33
CA PHE A 264 -2.00 17.37 -16.23
C PHE A 264 -3.07 16.28 -16.06
N ALA A 265 -2.93 15.12 -16.73
CA ALA A 265 -3.88 14.03 -16.53
C ALA A 265 -3.80 13.43 -15.12
N ALA A 266 -2.58 13.28 -14.58
CA ALA A 266 -2.36 12.83 -13.20
C ALA A 266 -2.88 13.86 -12.18
N GLU A 267 -2.63 15.15 -12.43
CA GLU A 267 -3.16 16.25 -11.63
C GLU A 267 -4.69 16.20 -11.55
N GLN A 268 -5.38 16.00 -12.67
CA GLN A 268 -6.85 15.86 -12.70
C GLN A 268 -7.36 14.63 -11.93
N GLY A 269 -6.54 13.58 -11.81
CA GLY A 269 -6.87 12.39 -11.01
C GLY A 269 -6.70 12.63 -9.51
N LEU A 270 -5.62 13.29 -9.11
CA LEU A 270 -5.41 13.68 -7.72
C LEU A 270 -6.38 14.79 -7.28
N GLU A 271 -6.75 15.71 -8.17
CA GLU A 271 -7.81 16.72 -7.92
C GLU A 271 -9.16 16.02 -7.67
N TRP A 272 -9.55 15.08 -8.53
CA TRP A 272 -10.78 14.29 -8.32
C TRP A 272 -10.72 13.50 -7.00
N THR A 273 -9.58 12.88 -6.71
CA THR A 273 -9.37 12.12 -5.47
C THR A 273 -9.50 13.03 -4.26
N TYR A 274 -8.94 14.23 -4.31
CA TYR A 274 -9.05 15.22 -3.24
C TYR A 274 -10.50 15.61 -3.01
N GLU A 275 -11.27 15.88 -4.06
CA GLU A 275 -12.68 16.26 -3.94
C GLU A 275 -13.55 15.14 -3.34
N ASN A 276 -13.27 13.88 -3.69
CA ASN A 276 -14.06 12.71 -3.29
C ASN A 276 -13.56 12.00 -2.03
N SER A 277 -12.46 12.46 -1.43
CA SER A 277 -11.93 11.94 -0.15
C SER A 277 -12.10 12.93 1.01
N ARG A 278 -12.74 14.09 0.78
CA ARG A 278 -12.86 15.13 1.81
C ARG A 278 -13.64 14.61 3.02
N PRO A 279 -13.19 14.91 4.27
CA PRO A 279 -13.92 14.51 5.46
C PRO A 279 -15.38 14.99 5.43
N GLY A 280 -16.31 14.05 5.56
CA GLY A 280 -17.76 14.28 5.47
C GLY A 280 -18.34 14.37 4.05
N LEU A 281 -17.52 14.23 3.00
CA LEU A 281 -17.88 14.13 1.58
C LEU A 281 -17.06 13.01 0.92
N ASN A 282 -16.98 11.86 1.60
CA ASN A 282 -16.19 10.70 1.17
C ASN A 282 -17.10 9.48 1.04
N ASP A 283 -18.02 9.53 0.08
CA ASP A 283 -19.03 8.47 -0.14
C ASP A 283 -18.39 7.14 -0.57
N PHE A 284 -17.18 7.19 -1.12
CA PHE A 284 -16.40 6.03 -1.54
C PHE A 284 -15.46 5.49 -0.44
N ASN A 285 -15.39 6.14 0.74
CA ASN A 285 -14.39 5.85 1.78
C ASN A 285 -12.94 5.73 1.24
N ILE A 286 -12.55 6.64 0.34
CA ILE A 286 -11.19 6.73 -0.20
C ILE A 286 -10.24 7.17 0.92
N ARG A 287 -9.25 6.33 1.20
CA ARG A 287 -8.24 6.59 2.24
C ARG A 287 -6.80 6.36 1.75
N VAL A 288 -6.64 5.77 0.56
CA VAL A 288 -5.34 5.48 -0.06
C VAL A 288 -5.39 5.87 -1.53
N VAL A 289 -4.30 6.42 -2.06
CA VAL A 289 -4.07 6.55 -3.52
C VAL A 289 -2.70 6.00 -3.87
N SER A 290 -2.67 5.06 -4.81
CA SER A 290 -1.46 4.41 -5.31
C SER A 290 -1.10 4.99 -6.67
N ASN A 291 0.16 5.37 -6.85
CA ASN A 291 0.66 6.02 -8.05
C ASN A 291 1.91 5.31 -8.58
N SER A 292 1.74 4.47 -9.59
CA SER A 292 2.79 3.65 -10.17
C SER A 292 3.40 4.27 -11.44
N TRP A 293 3.56 5.60 -11.42
CA TRP A 293 4.08 6.43 -12.51
C TRP A 293 4.95 7.56 -11.95
N GLY A 294 5.73 8.22 -12.82
CA GLY A 294 6.50 9.38 -12.41
C GLY A 294 7.51 9.87 -13.42
N THR A 295 8.46 10.64 -12.91
CA THR A 295 9.59 11.16 -13.68
C THR A 295 10.77 11.39 -12.75
N ASN A 296 11.99 11.19 -13.25
CA ASN A 296 13.19 11.34 -12.47
C ASN A 296 13.49 12.82 -12.15
N GLY A 297 13.99 13.08 -10.95
CA GLY A 297 14.48 14.39 -10.54
C GLY A 297 14.21 14.69 -9.07
N ASP A 298 14.64 15.87 -8.63
CA ASP A 298 14.30 16.33 -7.28
C ASP A 298 12.87 16.86 -7.24
N TYR A 299 12.21 16.75 -6.09
CA TYR A 299 10.89 17.33 -5.90
C TYR A 299 10.98 18.86 -5.90
N ASN A 300 9.96 19.51 -6.43
CA ASN A 300 9.76 20.94 -6.24
C ASN A 300 8.49 21.13 -5.41
N PRO A 301 8.55 21.84 -4.27
CA PRO A 301 7.38 22.08 -3.44
C PRO A 301 6.26 22.83 -4.18
N SER A 302 6.55 23.47 -5.31
CA SER A 302 5.57 24.23 -6.09
C SER A 302 4.91 23.44 -7.22
N ASN A 303 5.35 22.21 -7.55
CA ASN A 303 4.71 21.41 -8.60
C ASN A 303 3.27 21.04 -8.21
N VAL A 304 2.38 20.92 -9.19
CA VAL A 304 0.97 20.57 -8.98
C VAL A 304 0.79 19.24 -8.26
N ILE A 305 1.55 18.21 -8.64
CA ILE A 305 1.46 16.89 -8.02
C ILE A 305 1.89 16.98 -6.55
N THR A 306 3.01 17.64 -6.26
CA THR A 306 3.49 17.88 -4.89
C THR A 306 2.47 18.62 -4.04
N GLN A 307 1.84 19.67 -4.59
CA GLN A 307 0.80 20.44 -3.89
C GLN A 307 -0.42 19.56 -3.58
N LEU A 308 -0.92 18.80 -4.55
CA LEU A 308 -2.07 17.91 -4.35
C LEU A 308 -1.76 16.76 -3.39
N THR A 309 -0.57 16.15 -3.47
CA THR A 309 -0.12 15.12 -2.52
C THR A 309 -0.14 15.67 -1.09
N ASN A 310 0.45 16.85 -0.86
CA ASN A 310 0.40 17.50 0.44
C ASN A 310 -1.03 17.74 0.91
N MET A 311 -1.90 18.26 0.04
CA MET A 311 -3.30 18.54 0.38
C MET A 311 -4.09 17.25 0.71
N LEU A 312 -3.90 16.17 -0.06
CA LEU A 312 -4.51 14.86 0.19
C LEU A 312 -4.10 14.30 1.54
N THR A 313 -2.80 14.29 1.84
CA THR A 313 -2.27 13.79 3.11
C THR A 313 -2.77 14.66 4.27
N TYR A 314 -2.70 15.98 4.17
CA TYR A 314 -3.02 16.89 5.28
C TYR A 314 -4.48 17.15 5.53
N ASP A 315 -5.22 17.49 4.48
CA ASP A 315 -6.59 17.97 4.64
C ASP A 315 -7.56 16.78 4.73
N ASN A 316 -7.23 15.67 4.05
CA ASN A 316 -8.11 14.52 3.93
C ASN A 316 -7.62 13.26 4.67
N GLY A 317 -6.35 13.22 5.13
CA GLY A 317 -5.81 12.03 5.79
C GLY A 317 -5.76 10.81 4.86
N VAL A 318 -5.40 11.06 3.60
CA VAL A 318 -5.19 10.03 2.57
C VAL A 318 -3.72 9.65 2.53
N ALA A 319 -3.41 8.36 2.57
CA ALA A 319 -2.05 7.88 2.34
C ALA A 319 -1.75 7.92 0.83
N VAL A 320 -0.77 8.73 0.42
CA VAL A 320 -0.37 8.90 -0.97
C VAL A 320 0.93 8.15 -1.22
N ILE A 321 0.92 7.17 -2.12
CA ILE A 321 2.03 6.22 -2.29
C ILE A 321 2.55 6.32 -3.72
N PHE A 322 3.88 6.36 -3.89
CA PHE A 322 4.55 6.48 -5.17
C PHE A 322 5.68 5.47 -5.35
N ALA A 323 5.83 5.00 -6.58
CA ALA A 323 6.97 4.20 -7.01
C ALA A 323 8.27 5.03 -7.01
N ALA A 324 9.37 4.47 -6.49
CA ALA A 324 10.66 5.17 -6.41
C ALA A 324 11.36 5.42 -7.77
N SER A 325 10.90 4.80 -8.88
CA SER A 325 11.50 4.74 -10.24
C SER A 325 12.34 3.48 -10.52
N ASN A 326 12.55 3.18 -11.81
CA ASN A 326 13.27 1.99 -12.32
C ASN A 326 14.61 2.35 -12.99
N SER A 327 15.27 3.41 -12.53
CA SER A 327 16.47 3.94 -13.18
C SER A 327 17.79 3.50 -12.51
N GLY A 328 17.72 2.57 -11.55
CA GLY A 328 18.89 2.00 -10.87
C GLY A 328 19.75 3.07 -10.20
N GLY A 329 21.06 2.99 -10.45
CA GLY A 329 22.04 3.92 -9.89
C GLY A 329 22.68 3.39 -8.60
N SER A 330 23.56 4.21 -8.05
CA SER A 330 24.44 3.91 -6.92
C SER A 330 24.15 4.78 -5.69
N GLY A 331 23.37 5.84 -5.87
CA GLY A 331 23.17 6.92 -4.91
C GLY A 331 24.28 7.98 -4.95
N ALA A 332 25.31 7.81 -5.80
CA ALA A 332 26.38 8.78 -6.01
C ALA A 332 26.08 9.80 -7.12
N GLU A 333 24.92 9.68 -7.77
CA GLU A 333 24.43 10.62 -8.77
C GLU A 333 24.27 12.02 -8.17
N GLY A 334 24.17 13.05 -9.02
CA GLY A 334 24.01 14.45 -8.58
C GLY A 334 22.73 15.09 -9.11
N ASP A 335 22.53 16.37 -8.80
CA ASP A 335 21.34 17.17 -9.17
C ASP A 335 20.91 17.02 -10.65
N ASP A 336 21.85 16.93 -11.58
CA ASP A 336 21.58 16.81 -13.02
C ASP A 336 21.28 15.36 -13.50
N ASP A 337 21.41 14.35 -12.63
CA ASP A 337 21.17 12.91 -12.92
C ASP A 337 20.45 12.22 -11.74
N LEU A 338 19.63 12.94 -10.97
CA LEU A 338 18.87 12.32 -9.88
C LEU A 338 17.82 11.38 -10.48
N ARG A 339 17.91 10.09 -10.12
CA ARG A 339 17.15 9.00 -10.76
C ARG A 339 15.91 8.57 -10.00
N THR A 340 15.67 9.12 -8.82
CA THR A 340 14.44 8.86 -8.06
C THR A 340 13.26 9.65 -8.61
N ASN A 341 12.07 9.10 -8.45
CA ASN A 341 10.83 9.74 -8.85
C ASN A 341 10.62 11.03 -8.05
N MET A 342 10.55 12.17 -8.72
CA MET A 342 10.39 13.47 -8.05
C MET A 342 9.10 13.59 -7.23
N TYR A 343 8.07 12.81 -7.57
CA TYR A 343 6.82 12.81 -6.83
C TYR A 343 6.89 11.93 -5.58
N ALA A 344 7.65 10.82 -5.64
CA ALA A 344 7.96 9.99 -4.49
C ALA A 344 8.86 10.72 -3.48
N ASN A 345 9.73 11.62 -3.95
CA ASN A 345 10.54 12.49 -3.11
C ASN A 345 9.72 13.61 -2.41
N THR A 346 8.39 13.65 -2.57
CA THR A 346 7.52 14.59 -1.85
C THR A 346 7.46 14.15 -0.38
N PRO A 347 7.82 15.00 0.60
CA PRO A 347 7.91 14.61 2.03
C PRO A 347 6.63 14.12 2.73
N SER A 348 5.49 14.09 2.04
CA SER A 348 4.22 13.59 2.57
C SER A 348 3.71 12.36 1.80
N ALA A 349 4.55 11.83 0.92
CA ALA A 349 4.29 10.69 0.06
C ALA A 349 5.16 9.51 0.51
N ILE A 350 4.62 8.31 0.40
CA ILE A 350 5.35 7.08 0.71
C ILE A 350 6.07 6.58 -0.54
N SER A 351 7.40 6.62 -0.54
CA SER A 351 8.32 6.20 -1.58
C SER A 351 8.70 4.73 -1.46
N VAL A 352 8.40 3.94 -2.49
CA VAL A 352 8.53 2.46 -2.44
C VAL A 352 9.64 1.95 -3.36
N ALA A 353 10.63 1.28 -2.78
CA ALA A 353 11.67 0.54 -3.48
C ALA A 353 11.20 -0.86 -3.90
N ALA A 354 11.78 -1.38 -4.98
CA ALA A 354 11.51 -2.74 -5.45
C ALA A 354 12.55 -3.74 -4.93
N LEU A 355 12.04 -4.79 -4.29
CA LEU A 355 12.81 -5.96 -3.86
C LEU A 355 12.60 -7.14 -4.81
N THR A 356 13.46 -8.14 -4.73
CA THR A 356 13.31 -9.42 -5.43
C THR A 356 12.00 -10.11 -5.03
N HIS A 357 11.56 -11.09 -5.81
CA HIS A 357 10.30 -11.80 -5.60
C HIS A 357 10.17 -12.38 -4.19
N ASP A 358 11.27 -12.89 -3.65
CA ASP A 358 11.37 -13.45 -2.29
C ASP A 358 11.70 -12.40 -1.20
N GLY A 359 11.78 -11.12 -1.56
CA GLY A 359 12.11 -10.01 -0.65
C GLY A 359 13.55 -10.03 -0.11
N SER A 360 14.46 -10.83 -0.69
CA SER A 360 15.80 -11.05 -0.14
C SER A 360 16.85 -10.00 -0.54
N ALA A 361 16.60 -9.22 -1.61
CA ALA A 361 17.54 -8.22 -2.10
C ALA A 361 16.83 -7.07 -2.81
N VAL A 362 17.46 -5.90 -2.91
CA VAL A 362 16.99 -4.82 -3.78
C VAL A 362 17.20 -5.18 -5.25
N THR A 363 16.23 -4.89 -6.11
CA THR A 363 16.36 -5.20 -7.54
C THR A 363 17.41 -4.31 -8.20
N SER A 364 17.94 -4.77 -9.33
CA SER A 364 18.91 -4.01 -10.14
C SER A 364 18.35 -2.70 -10.67
N PHE A 365 17.05 -2.65 -10.98
CA PHE A 365 16.39 -1.50 -11.58
C PHE A 365 15.85 -0.49 -10.56
N SER A 366 15.57 -0.86 -9.30
CA SER A 366 14.99 0.09 -8.32
C SER A 366 15.85 1.36 -8.24
N SER A 367 15.29 2.55 -8.31
CA SER A 367 16.11 3.76 -8.19
C SER A 367 16.68 3.88 -6.78
N ARG A 368 17.92 4.38 -6.69
CA ARG A 368 18.62 4.67 -5.44
C ARG A 368 18.50 6.15 -5.10
N GLY A 369 18.17 6.47 -3.85
CA GLY A 369 18.20 7.84 -3.33
C GLY A 369 19.59 8.45 -3.38
N TRP A 370 19.67 9.77 -3.43
CA TRP A 370 20.95 10.46 -3.42
C TRP A 370 21.53 10.46 -2.02
N ILE A 371 22.71 9.86 -1.85
CA ILE A 371 23.39 9.67 -0.56
C ILE A 371 23.53 10.97 0.26
N ASN A 372 23.61 12.13 -0.39
CA ASN A 372 23.76 13.42 0.29
C ASN A 372 22.43 14.17 0.52
N GLN A 373 21.30 13.51 0.28
CA GLN A 373 19.98 14.11 0.29
C GLN A 373 18.95 13.08 0.77
N GLN A 374 18.89 12.89 2.10
CA GLN A 374 18.14 11.81 2.75
C GLN A 374 16.66 11.71 2.34
N HIS A 375 15.95 12.83 2.12
CA HIS A 375 14.52 12.79 1.71
C HIS A 375 14.26 12.20 0.32
N THR A 376 15.31 11.91 -0.45
CA THR A 376 15.18 11.21 -1.74
C THR A 376 15.35 9.70 -1.60
N TRP A 377 15.68 9.22 -0.41
CA TRP A 377 15.79 7.80 -0.14
C TRP A 377 14.39 7.19 -0.12
N PRO A 378 14.22 5.95 -0.57
CA PRO A 378 12.96 5.24 -0.35
C PRO A 378 12.64 5.16 1.15
N ASP A 379 11.36 5.10 1.51
CA ASP A 379 10.95 4.94 2.91
C ASP A 379 10.93 3.44 3.26
N ILE A 380 10.45 2.62 2.31
CA ILE A 380 10.27 1.18 2.49
C ILE A 380 10.49 0.40 1.18
N GLY A 381 10.74 -0.90 1.29
CA GLY A 381 10.80 -1.86 0.19
C GLY A 381 9.66 -2.88 0.23
N ALA A 382 9.20 -3.27 -0.97
CA ALA A 382 8.27 -4.38 -1.16
C ALA A 382 8.66 -5.20 -2.41
N PRO A 383 8.19 -6.45 -2.56
CA PRO A 383 8.47 -7.25 -3.74
C PRO A 383 8.02 -6.54 -5.03
N GLY A 384 8.95 -6.36 -5.97
CA GLY A 384 8.71 -5.72 -7.26
C GLY A 384 9.25 -6.50 -8.45
N ARG A 385 9.81 -7.70 -8.25
CA ARG A 385 10.34 -8.57 -9.30
C ARG A 385 9.39 -9.74 -9.55
N ASP A 386 9.08 -9.97 -10.82
CA ASP A 386 8.26 -11.09 -11.30
C ASP A 386 6.93 -11.23 -10.54
N ILE A 387 6.24 -10.10 -10.35
CA ILE A 387 4.98 -10.04 -9.60
C ILE A 387 3.84 -10.46 -10.51
N TRP A 388 3.13 -11.50 -10.10
CA TRP A 388 1.95 -11.99 -10.80
C TRP A 388 0.72 -11.24 -10.34
N ALA A 389 -0.05 -10.66 -11.24
CA ALA A 389 -1.36 -10.08 -10.92
C ALA A 389 -2.25 -10.10 -12.16
N THR A 390 -3.46 -9.58 -12.02
CA THR A 390 -4.50 -9.58 -13.05
C THR A 390 -4.00 -9.02 -14.38
N ALA A 391 -4.35 -9.72 -15.46
CA ALA A 391 -3.96 -9.40 -16.82
C ALA A 391 -5.17 -8.89 -17.61
N PRO A 392 -5.10 -7.66 -18.17
CA PRO A 392 -6.09 -7.16 -19.10
C PRO A 392 -5.84 -7.73 -20.51
N ARG A 393 -6.82 -7.57 -21.39
CA ARG A 393 -6.73 -8.09 -22.77
C ARG A 393 -6.52 -6.99 -23.79
N ALA A 394 -5.95 -7.38 -24.92
CA ALA A 394 -5.77 -6.51 -26.09
C ALA A 394 -4.96 -5.23 -25.84
N THR A 395 -4.18 -5.20 -24.76
CA THR A 395 -3.32 -4.08 -24.38
C THR A 395 -1.87 -4.29 -24.82
N ALA A 396 -1.04 -3.25 -24.69
CA ALA A 396 0.38 -3.32 -25.02
C ALA A 396 1.15 -4.32 -24.14
N ILE A 397 0.88 -4.34 -22.83
CA ILE A 397 1.52 -5.27 -21.90
C ILE A 397 1.06 -6.70 -22.17
N ASP A 398 -0.24 -6.95 -22.36
CA ASP A 398 -0.78 -8.26 -22.77
C ASP A 398 0.01 -8.80 -23.96
N ALA A 399 0.16 -8.02 -25.04
CA ALA A 399 0.91 -8.41 -26.23
C ALA A 399 2.37 -8.81 -25.94
N SER A 400 3.00 -8.22 -24.91
CA SER A 400 4.38 -8.50 -24.51
C SER A 400 4.52 -9.70 -23.56
N THR A 401 3.48 -10.02 -22.78
CA THR A 401 3.47 -11.07 -21.76
C THR A 401 2.76 -12.35 -22.19
N ARG A 402 2.04 -12.37 -23.33
CA ARG A 402 1.30 -13.56 -23.83
C ARG A 402 2.07 -14.88 -23.84
N THR A 403 3.39 -14.85 -23.97
CA THR A 403 4.22 -16.07 -23.97
C THR A 403 4.33 -16.73 -22.59
N GLN A 404 3.86 -16.09 -21.52
CA GLN A 404 3.83 -16.63 -20.16
C GLN A 404 2.77 -17.73 -20.00
N GLY A 405 1.76 -17.79 -20.89
CA GLY A 405 0.83 -18.92 -21.01
C GLY A 405 -0.43 -18.85 -20.15
N ASP A 406 -0.61 -17.77 -19.41
CA ASP A 406 -1.82 -17.46 -18.64
C ASP A 406 -2.56 -16.27 -19.28
N LEU A 407 -3.89 -16.30 -19.26
CA LEU A 407 -4.76 -15.30 -19.92
C LEU A 407 -5.43 -14.33 -18.93
N TYR A 408 -5.44 -14.68 -17.64
CA TYR A 408 -6.05 -13.89 -16.58
C TYR A 408 -5.00 -13.27 -15.68
N TYR A 409 -3.77 -13.80 -15.69
CA TYR A 409 -2.70 -13.22 -14.90
C TYR A 409 -1.42 -13.14 -15.69
N MET A 410 -0.61 -12.14 -15.35
CA MET A 410 0.68 -11.90 -15.98
C MET A 410 1.70 -11.47 -14.94
N SER A 411 2.96 -11.78 -15.24
CA SER A 411 4.11 -11.37 -14.44
C SER A 411 4.83 -10.19 -15.08
N ILE A 412 4.95 -9.10 -14.33
CA ILE A 412 5.77 -7.95 -14.68
C ILE A 412 6.60 -7.51 -13.47
N SER A 413 7.65 -6.73 -13.73
CA SER A 413 8.59 -6.25 -12.71
C SER A 413 8.68 -4.74 -12.71
N GLY A 414 8.85 -4.12 -11.54
CA GLY A 414 9.03 -2.68 -11.41
C GLY A 414 8.78 -2.20 -9.98
N THR A 415 9.24 -1.00 -9.66
CA THR A 415 8.76 -0.25 -8.49
C THR A 415 7.25 -0.01 -8.59
N SER A 416 6.69 0.04 -9.80
CA SER A 416 5.24 0.03 -10.05
C SER A 416 4.51 -1.20 -9.52
N MET A 417 5.19 -2.33 -9.31
CA MET A 417 4.59 -3.55 -8.73
C MET A 417 4.86 -3.66 -7.22
N ALA A 418 5.93 -3.06 -6.72
CA ALA A 418 6.17 -2.93 -5.28
C ALA A 418 5.18 -1.95 -4.62
N THR A 419 4.93 -0.81 -5.27
CA THR A 419 4.01 0.26 -4.81
C THR A 419 2.62 -0.25 -4.44
N PRO A 420 1.91 -1.03 -5.29
CA PRO A 420 0.57 -1.53 -4.97
C PRO A 420 0.54 -2.57 -3.85
N HIS A 421 1.66 -3.24 -3.51
CA HIS A 421 1.70 -4.01 -2.27
C HIS A 421 1.49 -3.07 -1.08
N ILE A 422 2.23 -1.94 -1.03
CA ILE A 422 2.05 -0.91 0.01
C ILE A 422 0.66 -0.26 -0.07
N GLY A 423 0.12 -0.07 -1.28
CA GLY A 423 -1.26 0.39 -1.50
C GLY A 423 -2.29 -0.50 -0.80
N GLY A 424 -2.22 -1.82 -1.01
CA GLY A 424 -3.07 -2.77 -0.32
C GLY A 424 -2.82 -2.78 1.20
N ILE A 425 -1.56 -2.82 1.63
CA ILE A 425 -1.22 -2.81 3.07
C ILE A 425 -1.79 -1.58 3.77
N ALA A 426 -1.67 -0.40 3.17
CA ALA A 426 -2.24 0.83 3.71
C ALA A 426 -3.76 0.73 3.89
N THR A 427 -4.48 0.06 2.97
CA THR A 427 -5.93 -0.17 3.15
C THR A 427 -6.22 -1.11 4.32
N VAL A 428 -5.42 -2.16 4.53
CA VAL A 428 -5.55 -3.05 5.71
C VAL A 428 -5.27 -2.27 7.00
N LEU A 429 -4.24 -1.43 7.03
CA LEU A 429 -3.92 -0.62 8.22
C LEU A 429 -5.05 0.36 8.57
N ILE A 430 -5.71 0.93 7.56
CA ILE A 430 -6.83 1.86 7.75
C ILE A 430 -8.12 1.13 8.15
N ASP A 431 -8.36 -0.08 7.65
CA ASP A 431 -9.43 -0.97 8.11
C ASP A 431 -9.30 -1.23 9.62
N VAL A 432 -8.10 -1.65 10.08
CA VAL A 432 -7.90 -1.99 11.50
C VAL A 432 -7.81 -0.77 12.43
N ALA A 433 -7.46 0.39 11.88
CA ALA A 433 -7.27 1.64 12.60
C ALA A 433 -7.83 2.84 11.80
N PRO A 434 -9.16 3.03 11.76
CA PRO A 434 -9.78 4.11 11.00
C PRO A 434 -9.32 5.51 11.44
N SER A 435 -8.81 5.65 12.67
CA SER A 435 -8.28 6.91 13.23
C SER A 435 -6.95 7.36 12.65
N LEU A 436 -6.26 6.54 11.83
CA LEU A 436 -4.98 6.90 11.21
C LEU A 436 -5.11 8.18 10.39
N THR A 437 -4.13 9.07 10.52
CA THR A 437 -4.12 10.37 9.84
C THR A 437 -2.68 10.88 9.65
N VAL A 438 -2.50 12.14 9.26
CA VAL A 438 -1.18 12.77 9.22
C VAL A 438 -0.63 12.97 10.64
N ALA A 439 0.60 12.53 10.87
CA ALA A 439 1.25 12.63 12.17
C ALA A 439 1.66 14.09 12.44
N ASN A 440 1.16 14.72 13.51
CA ASN A 440 1.57 16.09 13.86
C ASN A 440 2.93 16.19 14.58
N TYR A 441 3.53 15.05 14.90
CA TYR A 441 4.74 14.87 15.72
C TYR A 441 5.89 14.20 14.97
N GLN A 442 5.65 13.75 13.73
CA GLN A 442 6.62 13.06 12.89
C GLN A 442 6.81 13.85 11.59
N TYR A 443 8.05 13.90 11.11
CA TYR A 443 8.43 14.57 9.89
C TYR A 443 9.30 13.63 9.06
N GLU A 444 9.35 13.90 7.76
CA GLU A 444 10.22 13.19 6.82
C GLU A 444 11.69 13.32 7.20
N ASP A 445 12.47 12.28 6.92
CA ASP A 445 13.90 12.26 7.12
C ASP A 445 14.62 13.28 6.22
N HIS A 446 15.56 14.02 6.81
CA HIS A 446 16.24 15.11 6.11
C HIS A 446 17.62 15.40 6.70
N ASP A 447 18.59 15.59 5.79
CA ASP A 447 19.94 16.03 6.13
C ASP A 447 20.00 17.57 6.20
N GLU A 448 20.18 18.13 7.40
CA GLU A 448 20.46 19.56 7.59
C GLU A 448 21.97 19.85 7.64
N GLY A 449 22.46 20.56 6.62
CA GLY A 449 23.81 21.13 6.57
C GLY A 449 24.93 20.14 6.22
N ILE A 450 24.97 18.94 6.81
CA ILE A 450 25.97 17.90 6.50
C ILE A 450 25.26 16.55 6.35
N SER A 451 25.55 15.84 5.26
CA SER A 451 25.05 14.47 5.03
C SER A 451 25.54 13.54 6.13
N MET A 452 24.61 12.77 6.69
CA MET A 452 24.93 11.75 7.70
C MET A 452 25.81 10.62 7.16
N VAL A 453 25.84 10.40 5.84
CA VAL A 453 26.57 9.31 5.20
C VAL A 453 27.99 9.71 4.85
N THR A 454 28.16 10.80 4.11
CA THR A 454 29.46 11.18 3.54
C THR A 454 30.24 12.16 4.41
N GLY A 455 29.56 12.90 5.29
CA GLY A 455 30.14 14.03 6.01
C GLY A 455 30.42 15.25 5.14
N GLU A 456 29.97 15.25 3.88
CA GLU A 456 29.98 16.41 2.98
C GLU A 456 28.72 17.27 3.19
N PRO A 457 28.66 18.51 2.65
CA PRO A 457 27.47 19.33 2.77
C PRO A 457 26.23 18.63 2.22
N ALA A 458 25.14 18.64 2.98
CA ALA A 458 23.84 18.14 2.53
C ALA A 458 23.41 18.87 1.24
N GLN A 459 22.82 18.14 0.31
CA GLN A 459 22.38 18.62 -1.00
C GLN A 459 20.85 18.75 -1.06
N GLY A 460 20.34 19.20 -2.21
CA GLY A 460 18.90 19.34 -2.44
C GLY A 460 18.24 20.52 -1.75
N PHE A 461 16.92 20.42 -1.59
CA PHE A 461 16.10 21.42 -0.92
C PHE A 461 16.45 21.53 0.57
N GLN A 462 17.13 22.63 0.93
CA GLN A 462 17.50 22.95 2.31
C GLN A 462 16.54 24.00 2.86
N ASN A 463 15.73 23.62 3.85
CA ASN A 463 14.72 24.47 4.48
C ASN A 463 14.88 24.46 6.00
N GLU A 464 15.18 25.63 6.59
CA GLU A 464 15.31 25.78 8.05
C GLU A 464 14.00 25.47 8.81
N GLU A 465 12.86 25.43 8.12
CA GLU A 465 11.56 25.09 8.68
C GLU A 465 11.14 23.63 8.41
N TRP A 466 12.02 22.76 7.88
CA TRP A 466 11.66 21.37 7.53
C TRP A 466 10.94 20.64 8.66
N PHE A 467 11.51 20.62 9.87
CA PHE A 467 10.91 19.94 11.03
C PHE A 467 9.82 20.74 11.76
N ASN A 468 9.29 21.80 11.15
CA ASN A 468 8.19 22.60 11.68
C ASN A 468 7.08 22.83 10.64
N SER A 469 7.34 22.54 9.37
CA SER A 469 6.41 22.79 8.29
C SER A 469 5.33 21.73 8.23
N ASN A 470 4.15 22.10 7.74
CA ASN A 470 3.11 21.12 7.55
C ASN A 470 3.48 20.19 6.39
N ASN A 471 3.95 20.72 5.25
CA ASN A 471 4.22 19.95 4.03
C ASN A 471 5.40 18.94 4.11
N THR A 472 5.91 18.66 5.30
CA THR A 472 6.99 17.72 5.59
C THR A 472 6.59 16.71 6.67
N ARG A 473 5.32 16.70 7.11
CA ARG A 473 4.84 15.64 7.99
C ARG A 473 4.35 14.46 7.20
N VAL A 474 4.61 13.30 7.76
CA VAL A 474 4.33 11.99 7.19
C VAL A 474 2.97 11.49 7.63
N HIS A 475 2.37 10.60 6.84
CA HIS A 475 1.16 9.91 7.25
C HIS A 475 1.50 8.87 8.34
N GLU A 476 0.62 8.62 9.30
CA GLU A 476 0.87 7.61 10.35
C GLU A 476 1.05 6.19 9.79
N VAL A 477 0.44 5.92 8.62
CA VAL A 477 0.69 4.68 7.84
C VAL A 477 2.16 4.54 7.53
N GLU A 478 2.83 5.59 7.05
CA GLU A 478 4.25 5.58 6.71
C GLU A 478 5.09 5.23 7.93
N LEU A 479 4.93 5.99 9.02
CA LEU A 479 5.66 5.73 10.28
C LEU A 479 5.44 4.30 10.81
N ILE A 480 4.22 3.76 10.70
CA ILE A 480 3.94 2.38 11.12
C ILE A 480 4.72 1.37 10.25
N LEU A 481 4.77 1.59 8.93
CA LEU A 481 5.52 0.75 8.01
C LEU A 481 7.02 0.80 8.29
N GLU A 482 7.56 2.00 8.53
CA GLU A 482 8.97 2.21 8.87
C GLU A 482 9.36 1.51 10.18
N LEU A 483 8.53 1.65 11.23
CA LEU A 483 8.80 1.09 12.56
C LEU A 483 8.73 -0.43 12.61
N THR A 484 8.05 -1.04 11.66
CA THR A 484 7.82 -2.49 11.62
C THR A 484 8.63 -3.20 10.54
N ALA A 485 9.33 -2.46 9.69
CA ALA A 485 10.15 -2.95 8.60
C ALA A 485 11.27 -3.92 9.03
N GLN A 486 11.62 -4.85 8.14
CA GLN A 486 12.72 -5.79 8.29
C GLN A 486 13.93 -5.35 7.44
N TYR A 487 14.93 -4.79 8.11
CA TYR A 487 16.16 -4.30 7.47
C TYR A 487 17.30 -5.32 7.46
N ASP A 488 17.48 -6.08 8.55
CA ASP A 488 18.69 -6.88 8.82
C ASP A 488 19.03 -7.89 7.70
N SER A 489 18.03 -8.43 7.01
CA SER A 489 18.22 -9.38 5.90
C SER A 489 18.62 -8.72 4.58
N LEU A 490 18.47 -7.39 4.44
CA LEU A 490 18.69 -6.64 3.21
C LEU A 490 20.03 -5.91 3.16
N VAL A 491 20.79 -5.90 4.26
CA VAL A 491 22.08 -5.20 4.34
C VAL A 491 23.02 -5.67 3.24
N ASN A 492 23.36 -4.76 2.33
CA ASN A 492 24.21 -5.03 1.17
C ASN A 492 23.73 -6.24 0.32
N GLN A 493 22.41 -6.46 0.23
CA GLN A 493 21.82 -7.46 -0.66
C GLN A 493 21.25 -6.79 -1.90
N CYS A 494 21.89 -6.99 -3.05
CA CYS A 494 21.41 -6.50 -4.34
C CYS A 494 21.34 -7.63 -5.35
N GLU A 495 20.32 -7.58 -6.19
CA GLU A 495 20.20 -8.39 -7.38
C GLU A 495 21.33 -8.06 -8.38
N GLU A 496 21.89 -9.09 -9.02
CA GLU A 496 22.84 -8.89 -10.12
C GLU A 496 22.18 -8.12 -11.29
N GLY A 497 22.91 -7.19 -11.89
CA GLY A 497 22.45 -6.45 -13.08
C GLY A 497 22.60 -4.93 -12.99
N ASN A 498 22.88 -4.39 -11.80
CA ASN A 498 23.26 -2.99 -11.63
C ASN A 498 24.78 -2.88 -11.41
N ASP A 499 25.53 -2.67 -12.50
CA ASP A 499 27.00 -2.56 -12.45
C ASP A 499 27.49 -1.25 -11.80
N GLU A 500 26.60 -0.28 -11.55
CA GLU A 500 26.93 1.02 -10.95
C GLU A 500 26.99 0.94 -9.42
N ASP A 501 26.19 0.05 -8.82
CA ASP A 501 26.09 -0.16 -7.39
C ASP A 501 26.96 -1.35 -6.95
N SER A 502 28.02 -1.10 -6.17
CA SER A 502 28.89 -2.17 -5.68
C SER A 502 28.26 -3.00 -4.56
N CYS A 503 27.13 -2.54 -4.00
CA CYS A 503 26.34 -3.19 -2.97
C CYS A 503 27.16 -3.79 -1.82
N ASN A 504 28.11 -3.01 -1.31
CA ASN A 504 29.04 -3.44 -0.26
C ASN A 504 29.57 -2.27 0.59
N ASP A 505 28.87 -1.14 0.54
CA ASP A 505 29.28 0.14 1.11
C ASP A 505 28.36 0.60 2.25
N ILE A 506 27.27 -0.12 2.54
CA ILE A 506 26.56 0.02 3.81
C ILE A 506 27.45 -0.59 4.91
N PRO A 507 27.81 0.18 5.96
CA PRO A 507 28.57 -0.35 7.08
C PRO A 507 27.81 -1.43 7.88
N ASP A 508 28.55 -2.29 8.60
CA ASP A 508 27.95 -3.32 9.49
C ASP A 508 26.94 -2.73 10.50
N GLN A 509 27.17 -1.48 10.92
CA GLN A 509 26.18 -0.67 11.61
C GLN A 509 25.62 0.32 10.59
N CYS A 510 24.42 0.05 10.08
CA CYS A 510 23.67 0.87 9.13
C CYS A 510 23.59 2.36 9.55
N TYR A 511 23.17 3.21 8.61
CA TYR A 511 22.83 4.60 8.93
C TYR A 511 21.52 4.64 9.70
N ILE A 512 21.47 5.43 10.78
CA ILE A 512 20.34 5.48 11.70
C ILE A 512 19.54 6.77 11.46
N SER A 513 18.29 6.62 11.05
CA SER A 513 17.34 7.72 10.90
C SER A 513 17.27 8.55 12.18
N ASN A 514 17.29 9.88 12.02
CA ASN A 514 17.12 10.78 13.14
C ASN A 514 15.66 10.85 13.60
N GLN A 515 14.71 10.52 12.74
CA GLN A 515 13.29 10.54 13.05
C GLN A 515 12.85 9.22 13.68
N THR A 516 13.15 8.07 13.07
CA THR A 516 12.66 6.77 13.54
C THR A 516 13.59 6.04 14.51
N LYS A 517 14.89 6.40 14.54
CA LYS A 517 15.96 5.69 15.27
C LYS A 517 16.21 4.26 14.77
N LEU A 518 15.78 3.93 13.57
CA LEU A 518 16.01 2.65 12.91
C LEU A 518 17.02 2.79 11.76
N CYS A 519 17.48 1.66 11.23
CA CYS A 519 18.28 1.64 10.02
C CYS A 519 17.50 2.24 8.86
N HIS A 520 18.12 3.16 8.12
CA HIS A 520 17.59 3.78 6.92
C HIS A 520 18.72 3.89 5.91
N ASP A 521 18.55 3.37 4.70
CA ASP A 521 19.54 3.56 3.64
C ASP A 521 18.92 3.95 2.30
N TRP A 522 19.75 4.50 1.42
CA TRP A 522 19.34 5.06 0.14
C TRP A 522 18.90 4.04 -0.92
N ARG A 523 18.97 2.73 -0.65
CA ARG A 523 18.58 1.65 -1.57
C ARG A 523 17.19 1.11 -1.25
N VAL A 524 16.92 0.86 0.03
CA VAL A 524 15.71 0.14 0.48
C VAL A 524 14.94 0.86 1.59
N GLY A 525 15.40 2.04 2.00
CA GLY A 525 14.81 2.76 3.12
C GLY A 525 14.96 1.98 4.42
N HIS A 526 13.84 1.78 5.10
CA HIS A 526 13.74 1.00 6.33
C HIS A 526 13.70 -0.53 6.09
N GLY A 527 13.64 -0.99 4.84
CA GLY A 527 13.73 -2.41 4.48
C GLY A 527 12.41 -3.03 4.02
N LEU A 528 12.27 -4.35 4.14
CA LEU A 528 11.07 -5.07 3.70
C LEU A 528 9.91 -4.81 4.66
N VAL A 529 8.74 -4.43 4.13
CA VAL A 529 7.52 -4.25 4.93
C VAL A 529 7.09 -5.51 5.68
N HIS A 530 6.59 -5.36 6.92
CA HIS A 530 6.10 -6.47 7.76
C HIS A 530 4.64 -6.27 8.19
N VAL A 531 3.70 -6.77 7.40
CA VAL A 531 2.27 -6.47 7.55
C VAL A 531 1.68 -6.94 8.87
N ASP A 532 2.03 -8.13 9.34
CA ASP A 532 1.57 -8.67 10.63
C ASP A 532 1.88 -7.75 11.83
N HIS A 533 3.08 -7.17 11.85
CA HIS A 533 3.49 -6.23 12.89
C HIS A 533 2.88 -4.84 12.67
N ALA A 534 2.78 -4.39 11.41
CA ALA A 534 2.15 -3.13 11.05
C ALA A 534 0.67 -3.10 11.48
N VAL A 535 -0.07 -4.20 11.25
CA VAL A 535 -1.47 -4.36 11.68
C VAL A 535 -1.57 -4.36 13.21
N ALA A 536 -0.71 -5.09 13.91
CA ALA A 536 -0.67 -5.05 15.37
C ALA A 536 -0.40 -3.64 15.92
N LEU A 537 0.53 -2.89 15.32
CA LEU A 537 0.86 -1.52 15.72
C LEU A 537 -0.29 -0.54 15.43
N ALA A 538 -0.86 -0.59 14.23
CA ALA A 538 -2.02 0.22 13.85
C ALA A 538 -3.20 -0.06 14.78
N ARG A 539 -3.51 -1.35 15.01
CA ARG A 539 -4.61 -1.73 15.90
C ARG A 539 -4.38 -1.30 17.34
N THR A 540 -3.15 -1.42 17.83
CA THR A 540 -2.79 -0.94 19.18
C THR A 540 -3.00 0.57 19.30
N LEU A 541 -2.65 1.33 18.27
CA LEU A 541 -2.93 2.77 18.23
C LEU A 541 -4.43 3.06 18.28
N GLU A 542 -5.23 2.36 17.48
CA GLU A 542 -6.70 2.50 17.50
C GLU A 542 -7.26 2.21 18.88
N LEU A 543 -6.86 1.10 19.51
CA LEU A 543 -7.32 0.72 20.84
C LEU A 543 -6.95 1.75 21.92
N LEU A 544 -5.78 2.39 21.81
CA LEU A 544 -5.40 3.43 22.76
C LEU A 544 -6.17 4.74 22.53
N ARG A 545 -6.54 5.03 21.28
CA ARG A 545 -7.28 6.23 20.85
C ARG A 545 -8.79 6.16 21.08
N ASP A 546 -9.38 5.02 20.76
CA ASP A 546 -10.77 4.61 20.95
C ASP A 546 -10.78 3.49 22.01
N SER A 547 -10.79 3.89 23.28
CA SER A 547 -10.63 2.96 24.39
C SER A 547 -11.89 2.16 24.71
N ASP A 548 -13.08 2.65 24.35
CA ASP A 548 -14.34 1.96 24.58
C ASP A 548 -14.90 1.23 23.34
N GLY A 549 -14.30 1.46 22.16
CA GLY A 549 -14.58 0.75 20.91
C GLY A 549 -15.89 1.19 20.26
N ASP A 550 -16.37 2.40 20.54
CA ASP A 550 -17.61 2.94 19.98
C ASP A 550 -17.42 3.62 18.60
N GLY A 551 -16.17 3.69 18.11
CA GLY A 551 -15.77 4.30 16.85
C GLY A 551 -15.47 5.79 16.96
N PHE A 552 -15.49 6.38 18.16
CA PHE A 552 -15.14 7.78 18.39
C PHE A 552 -13.84 7.90 19.18
N VAL A 553 -12.81 8.50 18.55
CA VAL A 553 -11.53 8.78 19.20
C VAL A 553 -11.70 9.69 20.43
N GLU A 554 -11.38 9.19 21.62
CA GLU A 554 -11.37 9.99 22.85
C GLU A 554 -9.99 10.53 23.22
N HIS A 555 -8.94 9.86 22.76
CA HIS A 555 -7.53 10.17 23.06
C HIS A 555 -6.72 10.53 21.81
N PRO A 556 -7.06 11.63 21.10
CA PRO A 556 -6.36 12.02 19.88
C PRO A 556 -4.90 12.45 20.12
N GLU A 557 -4.49 12.65 21.37
CA GLU A 557 -3.09 12.93 21.73
C GLU A 557 -2.18 11.70 21.68
N VAL A 558 -2.72 10.49 21.66
CA VAL A 558 -1.94 9.25 21.58
C VAL A 558 -1.29 9.14 20.22
N THR A 559 -0.01 8.81 20.22
CA THR A 559 0.83 8.73 19.03
C THR A 559 1.17 7.27 18.68
N VAL A 560 1.61 7.04 17.44
CA VAL A 560 2.20 5.76 17.00
C VAL A 560 3.34 5.34 17.94
N TRP A 561 4.12 6.29 18.46
CA TRP A 561 5.19 6.02 19.42
C TRP A 561 4.68 5.45 20.74
N ASP A 562 3.56 5.93 21.25
CA ASP A 562 2.93 5.38 22.46
C ASP A 562 2.41 3.94 22.20
N ALA A 563 1.86 3.69 21.01
CA ALA A 563 1.41 2.36 20.61
C ALA A 563 2.57 1.38 20.40
N ASN A 564 3.71 1.88 19.91
CA ASN A 564 4.91 1.08 19.66
C ASN A 564 5.50 0.44 20.93
N ASP A 565 5.23 1.02 22.10
CA ASP A 565 5.63 0.47 23.40
C ASP A 565 4.82 -0.80 23.79
N TYR A 566 3.65 -1.05 23.17
CA TYR A 566 2.74 -2.12 23.56
C TYR A 566 2.42 -3.12 22.44
N TYR A 567 2.60 -2.77 21.16
CA TYR A 567 1.99 -3.56 20.08
C TYR A 567 2.42 -5.03 20.03
N MET A 568 3.64 -5.33 20.46
CA MET A 568 4.12 -6.72 20.52
C MET A 568 3.32 -7.57 21.51
N ASP A 569 2.71 -6.97 22.53
CA ASP A 569 1.92 -7.68 23.55
C ASP A 569 0.61 -8.25 22.97
N ILE A 570 0.11 -7.69 21.86
CA ILE A 570 -1.09 -8.20 21.18
C ILE A 570 -0.80 -9.49 20.39
N LEU A 571 0.46 -9.75 20.02
CA LEU A 571 0.85 -10.87 19.18
C LEU A 571 1.08 -12.14 20.01
N GLU A 572 0.12 -13.06 20.00
CA GLU A 572 0.20 -14.31 20.76
C GLU A 572 -0.14 -15.54 19.91
N ILE A 573 0.09 -16.73 20.46
CA ILE A 573 -0.49 -18.00 19.98
C ILE A 573 -1.41 -18.53 21.07
N ARG A 574 -2.64 -18.90 20.72
CA ARG A 574 -3.67 -19.33 21.68
C ARG A 574 -4.30 -20.65 21.29
N GLU A 575 -4.62 -21.44 22.31
CA GLU A 575 -5.55 -22.56 22.20
C GLU A 575 -6.98 -22.03 22.29
N ILE A 576 -7.77 -22.26 21.24
CA ILE A 576 -9.17 -21.84 21.11
C ILE A 576 -10.03 -23.11 21.12
N PRO A 577 -10.63 -23.47 22.28
CA PRO A 577 -11.54 -24.60 22.34
C PRO A 577 -12.87 -24.26 21.64
N LEU A 578 -13.29 -25.13 20.74
CA LEU A 578 -14.51 -24.99 19.95
C LEU A 578 -15.64 -25.86 20.52
N GLN A 579 -16.87 -25.39 20.36
CA GLN A 579 -18.09 -26.10 20.77
C GLN A 579 -18.79 -26.75 19.58
N THR A 580 -18.01 -27.49 18.77
CA THR A 580 -18.49 -28.16 17.56
C THR A 580 -17.61 -29.36 17.22
N ASP A 581 -18.16 -30.30 16.47
CA ASP A 581 -17.45 -31.40 15.80
C ASP A 581 -17.28 -31.15 14.29
N GLN A 582 -17.65 -29.95 13.81
CA GLN A 582 -17.60 -29.60 12.40
C GLN A 582 -16.76 -28.35 12.14
N LEU A 583 -15.95 -28.42 11.08
CA LEU A 583 -15.24 -27.27 10.52
C LEU A 583 -15.73 -27.05 9.09
N LYS A 584 -15.70 -25.81 8.61
CA LYS A 584 -16.04 -25.44 7.24
C LYS A 584 -14.93 -24.61 6.61
N HIS A 585 -14.87 -24.67 5.28
CA HIS A 585 -14.16 -23.71 4.45
C HIS A 585 -15.00 -23.43 3.21
N ALA A 586 -14.98 -22.20 2.72
CA ALA A 586 -15.71 -21.84 1.53
C ALA A 586 -14.92 -20.87 0.67
N TRP A 587 -15.05 -21.00 -0.65
CA TRP A 587 -14.46 -20.08 -1.59
C TRP A 587 -15.33 -19.94 -2.83
N LYS A 588 -15.03 -18.89 -3.58
CA LYS A 588 -15.59 -18.63 -4.90
C LYS A 588 -14.50 -18.81 -5.94
N GLY A 589 -14.94 -18.96 -7.17
CA GLY A 589 -14.06 -18.84 -8.30
C GLY A 589 -14.86 -18.71 -9.58
N GLU A 590 -14.15 -18.43 -10.66
CA GLU A 590 -14.73 -18.30 -11.97
C GLU A 590 -13.98 -19.15 -12.97
N TRP A 591 -14.68 -20.18 -13.45
CA TRP A 591 -14.12 -21.08 -14.43
C TRP A 591 -14.21 -20.46 -15.82
N SER A 592 -13.06 -20.32 -16.50
CA SER A 592 -12.98 -19.61 -17.77
C SER A 592 -11.73 -19.99 -18.60
N HIS A 593 -11.83 -20.84 -19.65
CA HIS A 593 -10.62 -21.02 -20.48
C HIS A 593 -10.74 -21.50 -21.94
N PHE A 594 -10.33 -20.66 -22.90
CA PHE A 594 -9.99 -21.08 -24.27
C PHE A 594 -8.46 -21.20 -24.44
N ASN A 595 -7.90 -22.41 -24.54
CA ASN A 595 -6.46 -22.56 -24.83
C ASN A 595 -6.19 -22.40 -26.34
N ASN A 596 -5.33 -21.45 -26.70
CA ASN A 596 -4.84 -21.22 -28.07
C ASN A 596 -3.82 -22.29 -28.49
N GLY A 597 -4.25 -23.56 -28.57
CA GLY A 597 -3.50 -24.61 -29.25
C GLY A 597 -3.56 -24.42 -30.78
N PRO A 598 -2.46 -24.60 -31.54
CA PRO A 598 -2.36 -24.18 -32.94
C PRO A 598 -3.23 -24.93 -33.96
N THR A 599 -4.18 -25.79 -33.55
CA THR A 599 -4.83 -26.75 -34.47
C THR A 599 -6.28 -27.14 -34.17
N SER A 600 -7.02 -26.52 -33.25
CA SER A 600 -8.40 -26.98 -32.99
C SER A 600 -9.42 -25.85 -32.90
N THR A 601 -10.42 -25.92 -33.77
CA THR A 601 -11.62 -25.05 -33.80
C THR A 601 -12.63 -25.40 -32.69
N TRP A 602 -12.30 -26.36 -31.80
CA TRP A 602 -13.19 -26.90 -30.75
C TRP A 602 -12.38 -27.39 -29.54
N GLY A 603 -11.66 -26.48 -28.86
CA GLY A 603 -10.71 -26.80 -27.78
C GLY A 603 -11.36 -27.39 -26.52
N THR A 604 -10.56 -28.13 -25.74
CA THR A 604 -10.83 -28.48 -24.33
C THR A 604 -10.43 -27.30 -23.45
N TYR A 605 -11.32 -26.92 -22.53
CA TYR A 605 -11.17 -25.81 -21.59
C TYR A 605 -10.50 -26.30 -20.30
N ALA A 606 -9.52 -25.58 -19.76
CA ALA A 606 -8.92 -25.84 -18.45
C ALA A 606 -8.36 -24.54 -17.86
N THR A 607 -8.95 -24.07 -16.76
CA THR A 607 -8.39 -23.07 -15.84
C THR A 607 -7.56 -23.77 -14.76
N ASP A 608 -6.59 -23.07 -14.17
CA ASP A 608 -5.93 -23.53 -12.94
C ASP A 608 -6.76 -23.04 -11.74
N ASP A 609 -7.85 -23.73 -11.45
CA ASP A 609 -8.79 -23.44 -10.35
C ASP A 609 -8.42 -24.22 -9.09
N ARG A 610 -7.15 -24.60 -8.95
CA ARG A 610 -6.72 -25.40 -7.81
C ARG A 610 -6.94 -24.64 -6.51
N HIS A 611 -7.47 -25.33 -5.52
CA HIS A 611 -7.65 -24.81 -4.16
C HIS A 611 -7.30 -25.89 -3.14
N TYR A 612 -6.88 -25.50 -1.95
CA TYR A 612 -6.38 -26.44 -0.95
C TYR A 612 -7.19 -26.35 0.34
N VAL A 613 -7.54 -27.50 0.92
CA VAL A 613 -8.18 -27.61 2.23
C VAL A 613 -7.39 -28.56 3.11
N TRP A 614 -7.00 -28.13 4.30
CA TRP A 614 -6.32 -28.99 5.25
C TRP A 614 -7.30 -29.99 5.87
N ILE A 615 -6.91 -31.26 6.00
CA ILE A 615 -7.71 -32.30 6.67
C ILE A 615 -7.15 -32.56 8.07
N PRO A 616 -7.81 -32.09 9.14
CA PRO A 616 -7.34 -32.34 10.50
C PRO A 616 -7.43 -33.82 10.88
N ASN A 617 -6.61 -34.20 11.86
CA ASN A 617 -6.67 -35.51 12.49
C ASN A 617 -8.06 -35.77 13.10
N GLY A 618 -8.57 -37.00 13.01
CA GLY A 618 -9.90 -37.37 13.48
C GLY A 618 -11.04 -37.00 12.53
N THR A 619 -10.77 -36.41 11.36
CA THR A 619 -11.81 -36.19 10.34
C THR A 619 -12.34 -37.52 9.84
N THR A 620 -13.66 -37.71 9.89
CA THR A 620 -14.35 -38.95 9.49
C THR A 620 -15.08 -38.81 8.16
N GLN A 621 -15.45 -37.58 7.80
CA GLN A 621 -16.24 -37.30 6.61
C GLN A 621 -15.99 -35.87 6.11
N MET A 622 -16.01 -35.71 4.79
CA MET A 622 -15.98 -34.43 4.09
C MET A 622 -17.25 -34.33 3.23
N GLU A 623 -18.07 -33.31 3.47
CA GLU A 623 -19.21 -32.95 2.63
C GLU A 623 -18.83 -31.74 1.78
N VAL A 624 -19.04 -31.83 0.47
CA VAL A 624 -18.73 -30.76 -0.48
C VAL A 624 -20.00 -30.34 -1.21
N THR A 625 -20.30 -29.06 -1.14
CA THR A 625 -21.38 -28.41 -1.89
C THR A 625 -20.75 -27.56 -2.98
N PHE A 626 -20.98 -27.93 -4.23
CA PHE A 626 -20.48 -27.19 -5.39
C PHE A 626 -21.67 -26.62 -6.16
N THR A 627 -21.76 -25.30 -6.29
CA THR A 627 -22.84 -24.64 -7.02
C THR A 627 -22.29 -23.90 -8.23
N SER A 628 -22.86 -24.15 -9.40
CA SER A 628 -22.51 -23.49 -10.66
C SER A 628 -23.74 -23.40 -11.56
N LEU A 629 -23.98 -22.24 -12.19
CA LEU A 629 -25.12 -22.09 -13.11
C LEU A 629 -24.89 -22.90 -14.39
N GLU A 630 -25.71 -23.91 -14.65
CA GLU A 630 -25.62 -24.70 -15.89
C GLU A 630 -26.11 -23.92 -17.13
N TRP A 631 -27.03 -22.97 -16.91
CA TRP A 631 -27.56 -22.08 -17.94
C TRP A 631 -27.66 -20.66 -17.41
N ASN A 632 -26.94 -19.74 -18.04
CA ASN A 632 -27.10 -18.31 -17.80
C ASN A 632 -27.89 -17.71 -18.98
N SER A 633 -29.11 -17.23 -18.72
CA SER A 633 -29.96 -16.62 -19.75
C SER A 633 -29.51 -15.23 -20.19
N ASP A 634 -28.76 -14.52 -19.34
CA ASP A 634 -28.35 -13.14 -19.59
C ASP A 634 -27.22 -13.12 -20.62
N ASN A 635 -26.29 -14.08 -20.53
CA ASN A 635 -25.16 -14.23 -21.44
C ASN A 635 -25.32 -15.40 -22.44
N ALA A 636 -26.46 -16.12 -22.39
CA ALA A 636 -26.75 -17.32 -23.18
C ALA A 636 -25.62 -18.36 -23.18
N GLN A 637 -25.09 -18.61 -21.98
CA GLN A 637 -24.02 -19.57 -21.75
C GLN A 637 -24.59 -20.88 -21.19
N VAL A 638 -24.11 -22.00 -21.70
CA VAL A 638 -24.35 -23.34 -21.14
C VAL A 638 -23.02 -23.85 -20.60
N ALA A 639 -23.01 -24.27 -19.34
CA ALA A 639 -21.83 -24.84 -18.70
C ALA A 639 -22.15 -26.18 -18.05
N GLN A 640 -21.19 -27.10 -18.13
CA GLN A 640 -21.19 -28.35 -17.39
C GLN A 640 -19.81 -28.51 -16.75
N ILE A 641 -19.66 -27.93 -15.56
CA ILE A 641 -18.45 -27.99 -14.74
C ILE A 641 -18.70 -28.80 -13.46
N ARG A 642 -17.61 -29.34 -12.92
CA ARG A 642 -17.61 -30.22 -11.75
C ARG A 642 -16.27 -30.09 -11.01
N PRO A 643 -16.26 -30.17 -9.67
CA PRO A 643 -15.02 -30.24 -8.92
C PRO A 643 -14.38 -31.62 -9.07
N ASN A 644 -13.05 -31.63 -9.14
CA ASN A 644 -12.18 -32.77 -8.90
C ASN A 644 -11.62 -32.64 -7.50
N ILE A 645 -11.61 -33.73 -6.74
CA ILE A 645 -11.19 -33.71 -5.34
C ILE A 645 -10.16 -34.83 -5.17
N ASP A 646 -8.94 -34.45 -4.84
CA ASP A 646 -7.80 -35.34 -4.61
C ASP A 646 -7.41 -35.29 -3.12
N LEU A 647 -7.81 -36.33 -2.39
CA LEU A 647 -7.45 -36.50 -1.00
C LEU A 647 -5.98 -36.93 -0.92
N SER A 648 -5.14 -36.16 -0.23
CA SER A 648 -3.70 -36.41 -0.05
C SER A 648 -2.78 -36.07 -1.22
N GLU A 649 -3.26 -35.36 -2.25
CA GLU A 649 -2.46 -34.95 -3.41
C GLU A 649 -1.78 -36.15 -4.11
N ASP A 650 -2.49 -37.27 -4.24
CA ASP A 650 -1.95 -38.53 -4.77
C ASP A 650 -2.13 -38.67 -6.30
N GLY A 651 -2.84 -37.71 -6.92
CA GLY A 651 -3.14 -37.61 -8.33
C GLY A 651 -4.44 -38.31 -8.76
N ASN A 652 -5.21 -38.87 -7.83
CA ASN A 652 -6.49 -39.51 -8.11
C ASN A 652 -7.66 -38.59 -7.72
N ASP A 653 -8.70 -38.54 -8.56
CA ASP A 653 -9.96 -37.87 -8.22
C ASP A 653 -10.85 -38.81 -7.41
N ASP A 654 -10.82 -38.68 -6.08
CA ASP A 654 -11.61 -39.48 -5.13
C ASP A 654 -13.11 -39.21 -5.26
N ALA A 655 -13.46 -38.02 -5.73
CA ALA A 655 -14.84 -37.67 -6.03
C ALA A 655 -15.30 -38.16 -7.40
N ALA A 656 -14.48 -38.84 -8.22
CA ALA A 656 -14.84 -39.23 -9.58
C ALA A 656 -16.17 -39.99 -9.67
N GLY A 657 -17.16 -39.40 -10.36
CA GLY A 657 -18.48 -40.01 -10.55
C GLY A 657 -19.39 -40.06 -9.32
N GLN A 658 -18.99 -39.44 -8.21
CA GLN A 658 -19.78 -39.34 -6.98
C GLN A 658 -20.73 -38.13 -6.96
N GLY A 659 -21.63 -38.10 -5.98
CA GLY A 659 -22.48 -36.95 -5.68
C GLY A 659 -23.89 -36.96 -6.28
N THR A 660 -24.76 -36.12 -5.73
CA THR A 660 -26.17 -35.97 -6.13
C THR A 660 -26.43 -34.51 -6.51
N ARG A 661 -26.93 -34.28 -7.73
CA ARG A 661 -27.25 -32.92 -8.22
C ARG A 661 -28.72 -32.56 -7.94
N THR A 662 -28.94 -31.37 -7.37
CA THR A 662 -30.27 -30.79 -7.12
C THR A 662 -30.28 -29.35 -7.60
N GLY A 663 -30.96 -29.07 -8.72
CA GLY A 663 -30.84 -27.77 -9.38
C GLY A 663 -29.42 -27.54 -9.87
N ASP A 664 -28.87 -26.36 -9.57
CA ASP A 664 -27.51 -25.94 -9.96
C ASP A 664 -26.41 -26.40 -8.96
N THR A 665 -26.80 -27.13 -7.91
CA THR A 665 -25.89 -27.55 -6.84
C THR A 665 -25.62 -29.05 -6.88
N LEU A 666 -24.35 -29.43 -6.79
CA LEU A 666 -23.85 -30.80 -6.64
C LEU A 666 -23.38 -31.02 -5.20
N TYR A 667 -23.93 -32.05 -4.55
CA TYR A 667 -23.53 -32.48 -3.21
C TYR A 667 -22.68 -33.74 -3.30
N ILE A 668 -21.48 -33.73 -2.74
CA ILE A 668 -20.54 -34.86 -2.69
C ILE A 668 -20.26 -35.16 -1.22
N VAL A 669 -20.17 -36.45 -0.86
CA VAL A 669 -19.83 -36.89 0.49
C VAL A 669 -18.72 -37.93 0.35
N LEU A 670 -17.59 -37.68 0.99
CA LEU A 670 -16.41 -38.53 0.99
C LEU A 670 -16.16 -39.04 2.41
N ASP A 671 -15.90 -40.35 2.55
CA ASP A 671 -15.45 -40.94 3.80
C ASP A 671 -13.95 -40.67 3.97
N ILE A 672 -13.53 -40.18 5.13
CA ILE A 672 -12.13 -39.81 5.40
C ILE A 672 -11.52 -40.81 6.37
N GLU A 673 -10.52 -41.55 5.89
CA GLU A 673 -9.72 -42.50 6.69
C GLU A 673 -8.42 -41.89 7.26
N GLU A 674 -7.79 -42.60 8.21
CA GLU A 674 -6.56 -42.14 8.90
C GLU A 674 -5.41 -41.78 7.95
N GLU A 675 -5.37 -42.38 6.76
CA GLU A 675 -4.33 -42.10 5.77
C GLU A 675 -4.43 -40.72 5.12
N HIS A 676 -5.58 -40.05 5.21
CA HIS A 676 -5.78 -38.68 4.70
C HIS A 676 -5.57 -37.60 5.76
N TRP A 677 -5.43 -37.97 7.04
CA TRP A 677 -5.25 -37.01 8.12
C TRP A 677 -3.92 -36.28 8.03
N SER A 678 -3.92 -35.02 8.46
CA SER A 678 -2.73 -34.15 8.45
C SER A 678 -2.10 -34.02 7.07
N LYS A 679 -2.97 -33.93 6.05
CA LYS A 679 -2.61 -33.72 4.65
C LYS A 679 -3.55 -32.71 4.02
N TRP A 680 -3.11 -32.15 2.91
CA TRP A 680 -3.92 -31.29 2.07
C TRP A 680 -4.82 -32.12 1.16
N CYS A 681 -6.03 -31.62 0.97
CA CYS A 681 -6.92 -32.00 -0.11
C CYS A 681 -6.78 -30.96 -1.22
N GLU A 682 -6.48 -31.40 -2.44
CA GLU A 682 -6.51 -30.54 -3.62
C GLU A 682 -7.93 -30.59 -4.23
N PHE A 683 -8.47 -29.42 -4.50
CA PHE A 683 -9.67 -29.21 -5.30
C PHE A 683 -9.25 -28.61 -6.62
N ASP A 684 -9.90 -28.97 -7.71
CA ASP A 684 -9.79 -28.30 -9.00
C ASP A 684 -11.17 -28.32 -9.68
N VAL A 685 -11.38 -27.53 -10.74
CA VAL A 685 -12.65 -27.48 -11.46
C VAL A 685 -12.44 -27.82 -12.93
N THR A 686 -13.09 -28.89 -13.38
CA THR A 686 -13.04 -29.33 -14.78
C THR A 686 -14.42 -29.38 -15.42
N GLY A 687 -14.47 -29.17 -16.72
CA GLY A 687 -15.72 -29.25 -17.46
C GLY A 687 -15.65 -28.68 -18.87
N ALA A 688 -16.81 -28.33 -19.39
CA ALA A 688 -16.95 -27.66 -20.66
C ALA A 688 -18.05 -26.61 -20.59
N ALA A 689 -17.86 -25.48 -21.28
CA ALA A 689 -18.91 -24.50 -21.47
C ALA A 689 -18.94 -23.99 -22.91
N ILE A 690 -20.09 -23.44 -23.31
CA ILE A 690 -20.35 -22.89 -24.63
C ILE A 690 -21.15 -21.60 -24.47
N SER A 691 -20.69 -20.54 -25.13
CA SER A 691 -21.43 -19.27 -25.27
C SER A 691 -22.11 -19.23 -26.62
N LEU A 692 -23.43 -19.01 -26.66
CA LEU A 692 -24.22 -19.08 -27.90
C LEU A 692 -24.21 -17.76 -28.71
N PHE A 693 -23.83 -16.62 -28.12
CA PHE A 693 -23.88 -15.30 -28.77
C PHE A 693 -22.64 -14.39 -28.55
N ALA A 694 -21.52 -14.95 -28.07
CA ALA A 694 -20.39 -14.22 -27.51
C ALA A 694 -19.80 -13.08 -28.38
N GLU A 695 -19.74 -13.21 -29.71
CA GLU A 695 -19.06 -12.22 -30.56
C GLU A 695 -19.92 -11.03 -31.04
N VAL A 696 -21.26 -11.08 -30.93
CA VAL A 696 -22.13 -10.11 -31.65
C VAL A 696 -22.95 -9.20 -30.72
N LEU A 697 -23.12 -9.55 -29.45
CA LEU A 697 -24.06 -8.84 -28.56
C LEU A 697 -23.45 -8.24 -27.27
N SER A 698 -22.35 -8.75 -26.73
CA SER A 698 -21.84 -8.31 -25.41
C SER A 698 -20.91 -7.09 -25.48
N GLY A 699 -20.10 -6.96 -26.53
CA GLY A 699 -19.05 -5.93 -26.58
C GLY A 699 -17.90 -6.13 -25.59
N SER A 700 -17.86 -7.29 -24.91
CA SER A 700 -16.83 -7.68 -23.94
C SER A 700 -15.56 -8.20 -24.61
N GLU A 701 -14.41 -7.96 -23.98
CA GLU A 701 -13.09 -8.47 -24.40
C GLU A 701 -12.89 -9.95 -23.99
N PHE A 702 -13.71 -10.43 -23.05
CA PHE A 702 -13.79 -11.83 -22.62
C PHE A 702 -14.95 -12.54 -23.33
N ALA A 703 -14.75 -12.89 -24.61
CA ALA A 703 -15.76 -13.59 -25.41
C ALA A 703 -15.91 -15.10 -25.07
N GLU A 704 -15.08 -15.65 -24.18
CA GLU A 704 -15.28 -17.01 -23.67
C GLU A 704 -16.45 -17.12 -22.69
N PRO A 705 -16.96 -18.34 -22.46
CA PRO A 705 -17.82 -18.61 -21.33
C PRO A 705 -17.07 -18.34 -20.01
N ARG A 706 -17.74 -17.64 -19.11
CA ARG A 706 -17.30 -17.31 -17.75
C ARG A 706 -18.33 -17.90 -16.81
N VAL A 707 -17.92 -18.88 -16.01
CA VAL A 707 -18.84 -19.69 -15.22
C VAL A 707 -18.49 -19.53 -13.75
N PRO A 708 -19.13 -18.59 -13.04
CA PRO A 708 -18.92 -18.43 -11.61
C PRO A 708 -19.40 -19.69 -10.89
N TYR A 709 -18.65 -20.10 -9.88
CA TYR A 709 -18.98 -21.20 -8.99
C TYR A 709 -18.66 -20.85 -7.54
N THR A 710 -19.26 -21.62 -6.64
CA THR A 710 -18.97 -21.59 -5.21
C THR A 710 -18.72 -23.01 -4.73
N VAL A 711 -17.80 -23.14 -3.78
CA VAL A 711 -17.50 -24.41 -3.11
C VAL A 711 -17.61 -24.18 -1.60
N ASP A 712 -18.43 -24.99 -0.94
CA ASP A 712 -18.46 -25.12 0.51
C ASP A 712 -18.00 -26.52 0.90
N VAL A 713 -16.99 -26.61 1.76
CA VAL A 713 -16.47 -27.85 2.31
C VAL A 713 -16.80 -27.88 3.80
N LEU A 714 -17.41 -28.98 4.25
CA LEU A 714 -17.74 -29.23 5.65
C LEU A 714 -17.05 -30.52 6.10
N LEU A 715 -16.13 -30.41 7.06
CA LEU A 715 -15.41 -31.53 7.67
C LEU A 715 -16.11 -31.92 8.97
N LYS A 716 -16.36 -33.21 9.15
CA LYS A 716 -16.89 -33.77 10.41
C LYS A 716 -15.81 -34.60 11.11
N LEU A 717 -15.57 -34.32 12.39
CA LEU A 717 -14.50 -34.90 13.17
C LEU A 717 -15.03 -35.76 14.33
N ASP A 718 -14.33 -36.83 14.68
CA ASP A 718 -14.57 -37.60 15.90
C ASP A 718 -13.91 -36.91 17.10
N VAL A 719 -14.66 -36.04 17.78
CA VAL A 719 -14.20 -35.27 18.95
C VAL A 719 -14.39 -36.03 20.29
N SER A 720 -14.51 -37.36 20.26
CA SER A 720 -14.61 -38.17 21.48
C SER A 720 -13.36 -38.11 22.37
N GLU A 721 -12.22 -37.77 21.77
CA GLU A 721 -10.97 -37.41 22.44
C GLU A 721 -10.50 -36.03 21.96
N PRO A 722 -9.68 -35.30 22.74
CA PRO A 722 -9.18 -34.00 22.32
C PRO A 722 -8.35 -34.05 21.03
N ILE A 723 -8.68 -33.17 20.08
CA ILE A 723 -7.99 -32.96 18.81
C ILE A 723 -7.45 -31.53 18.79
N VAL A 724 -6.15 -31.39 18.52
CA VAL A 724 -5.53 -30.08 18.28
C VAL A 724 -5.36 -29.88 16.78
N ILE A 725 -5.92 -28.78 16.28
CA ILE A 725 -5.74 -28.32 14.90
C ILE A 725 -4.59 -27.31 14.90
N ASP A 726 -3.59 -27.60 14.08
CA ASP A 726 -2.43 -26.74 13.84
C ASP A 726 -1.93 -27.04 12.42
N PHE A 727 -1.83 -26.03 11.57
CA PHE A 727 -1.27 -26.16 10.22
C PHE A 727 -0.64 -24.85 9.76
N GLU A 728 0.39 -24.99 8.92
CA GLU A 728 1.05 -23.85 8.28
C GLU A 728 0.33 -23.53 6.97
N GLN A 729 0.16 -22.24 6.69
CA GLN A 729 -0.38 -21.76 5.41
C GLN A 729 0.57 -22.16 4.26
N ARG A 730 0.00 -22.51 3.10
CA ARG A 730 0.79 -22.88 1.93
C ARG A 730 1.27 -21.65 1.20
N LEU A 731 2.51 -21.67 0.73
CA LEU A 731 3.08 -20.56 -0.07
C LEU A 731 2.32 -20.27 -1.38
N ASP A 732 1.48 -21.20 -1.83
CA ASP A 732 0.79 -21.13 -3.11
C ASP A 732 -0.73 -21.01 -3.07
N GLY A 733 -1.29 -20.74 -1.89
CA GLY A 733 -2.69 -20.37 -1.72
C GLY A 733 -3.07 -20.18 -0.25
N TYR A 734 -4.04 -19.31 -0.01
CA TYR A 734 -4.61 -19.08 1.31
C TYR A 734 -5.78 -20.04 1.56
N THR A 735 -5.85 -20.62 2.76
CA THR A 735 -7.04 -21.33 3.23
C THR A 735 -7.31 -21.01 4.68
N ASP A 736 -8.56 -21.15 5.10
CA ASP A 736 -8.89 -21.15 6.52
C ASP A 736 -9.82 -22.31 6.88
N LEU A 737 -9.91 -22.65 8.16
CA LEU A 737 -10.90 -23.60 8.67
C LEU A 737 -11.69 -22.95 9.80
N ASP A 738 -12.95 -22.67 9.53
CA ASP A 738 -13.85 -22.03 10.48
C ASP A 738 -14.70 -23.05 11.23
N PRO A 739 -15.12 -22.78 12.47
CA PRO A 739 -16.12 -23.60 13.13
C PRO A 739 -17.45 -23.56 12.36
N ALA A 740 -18.10 -24.71 12.29
CA ALA A 740 -19.45 -24.84 11.73
C ALA A 740 -20.46 -25.21 12.81
N ILE A 741 -21.75 -25.17 12.45
CA ILE A 741 -22.83 -25.64 13.32
C ILE A 741 -22.54 -27.10 13.70
N PRO A 742 -22.68 -27.50 14.98
CA PRO A 742 -22.43 -28.88 15.38
C PRO A 742 -23.35 -29.88 14.67
N SER A 743 -22.82 -31.07 14.43
CA SER A 743 -23.58 -32.14 13.78
C SER A 743 -24.71 -32.65 14.67
N ASN A 744 -25.68 -33.34 14.07
CA ASN A 744 -26.77 -33.97 14.83
C ASN A 744 -26.30 -35.07 15.81
N GLU A 745 -25.06 -35.54 15.65
CA GLU A 745 -24.45 -36.59 16.49
C GLU A 745 -23.53 -36.01 17.58
N TYR A 746 -23.32 -34.69 17.58
CA TYR A 746 -22.50 -34.00 18.57
C TYR A 746 -23.07 -34.14 19.99
N ASP A 747 -22.22 -34.50 20.95
CA ASP A 747 -22.52 -34.54 22.38
C ASP A 747 -21.75 -33.44 23.11
N SER A 748 -22.47 -32.58 23.82
CA SER A 748 -21.91 -31.50 24.65
C SER A 748 -20.93 -31.96 25.73
N ILE A 749 -20.86 -33.26 26.04
CA ILE A 749 -19.79 -33.80 26.91
C ILE A 749 -18.39 -33.60 26.31
N ASN A 750 -18.30 -33.42 24.99
CA ASN A 750 -17.07 -33.19 24.24
C ASN A 750 -16.81 -31.70 23.95
N ASP A 751 -17.54 -30.78 24.60
CA ASP A 751 -17.31 -29.34 24.49
C ASP A 751 -15.83 -29.00 24.76
N GLY A 752 -15.17 -28.35 23.79
CA GLY A 752 -13.77 -27.96 23.88
C GLY A 752 -12.76 -29.07 23.61
N ASN A 753 -13.18 -30.27 23.19
CA ASN A 753 -12.25 -31.30 22.71
C ASN A 753 -11.65 -30.93 21.35
N LEU A 754 -12.34 -30.16 20.52
CA LEU A 754 -11.76 -29.60 19.30
C LEU A 754 -11.06 -28.29 19.66
N ILE A 755 -9.73 -28.26 19.59
CA ILE A 755 -8.90 -27.14 20.02
C ILE A 755 -8.13 -26.62 18.82
N TYR A 756 -8.31 -25.35 18.50
CA TYR A 756 -7.52 -24.69 17.46
C TYR A 756 -6.30 -24.02 18.10
N LEU A 757 -5.09 -24.37 17.66
CA LEU A 757 -3.88 -23.65 18.03
C LEU A 757 -3.61 -22.61 16.94
N ARG A 758 -3.81 -21.32 17.23
CA ARG A 758 -3.80 -20.27 16.21
C ARG A 758 -3.03 -19.03 16.68
N PRO A 759 -2.30 -18.34 15.79
CA PRO A 759 -1.82 -16.99 16.09
C PRO A 759 -3.01 -16.03 16.25
N VAL A 760 -2.90 -15.08 17.17
CA VAL A 760 -3.97 -14.13 17.48
C VAL A 760 -3.47 -12.69 17.59
N TYR A 761 -4.40 -11.76 17.38
CA TYR A 761 -4.32 -10.39 17.90
C TYR A 761 -5.15 -10.32 19.19
N ASN A 762 -4.48 -10.31 20.35
CA ASN A 762 -5.10 -10.28 21.67
C ASN A 762 -5.25 -8.88 22.27
N GLU A 763 -6.31 -8.18 21.89
CA GLU A 763 -6.61 -6.81 22.29
C GLU A 763 -6.73 -6.63 23.82
N SER A 764 -7.05 -7.70 24.56
CA SER A 764 -7.13 -7.67 26.02
C SER A 764 -5.80 -7.37 26.72
N GLN A 765 -4.67 -7.51 26.00
CA GLN A 765 -3.35 -7.14 26.53
C GLN A 765 -3.10 -5.62 26.48
N ILE A 766 -3.85 -4.88 25.65
CA ILE A 766 -3.63 -3.44 25.48
C ILE A 766 -4.31 -2.66 26.62
N PRO A 767 -3.57 -1.86 27.40
CA PRO A 767 -4.12 -1.11 28.51
C PRO A 767 -5.14 -0.07 28.03
N ILE A 768 -6.04 0.34 28.93
CA ILE A 768 -6.89 1.52 28.70
C ILE A 768 -6.05 2.76 28.96
N TRP A 769 -5.99 3.65 27.98
CA TRP A 769 -5.19 4.88 28.10
C TRP A 769 -5.70 5.77 29.25
N GLY A 770 -4.76 6.44 29.93
CA GLY A 770 -5.08 7.33 31.06
C GLY A 770 -5.60 6.65 32.34
N GLN A 771 -5.88 5.34 32.33
CA GLN A 771 -6.18 4.59 33.54
C GLN A 771 -4.88 4.05 34.15
N ASN A 772 -4.46 4.62 35.28
CA ASN A 772 -3.37 4.05 36.07
C ASN A 772 -3.73 2.62 36.47
N VAL A 773 -3.16 1.63 35.79
CA VAL A 773 -3.13 0.25 36.25
C VAL A 773 -2.29 0.26 37.52
N SER A 774 -2.96 0.29 38.68
CA SER A 774 -2.32 -0.13 39.91
C SER A 774 -1.99 -1.61 39.70
N VAL A 775 -0.76 -1.90 39.26
CA VAL A 775 -0.23 -3.25 39.25
C VAL A 775 -0.28 -3.71 40.70
N GLN A 776 -1.33 -4.45 41.03
CA GLN A 776 -1.36 -5.28 42.21
C GLN A 776 -0.41 -6.43 41.88
N ALA A 777 0.88 -6.15 42.02
CA ALA A 777 1.90 -7.16 41.98
C ALA A 777 1.52 -8.16 43.07
N GLU A 778 0.95 -9.31 42.69
CA GLU A 778 1.08 -10.52 43.47
C GLU A 778 2.57 -10.87 43.44
N SER A 779 3.32 -10.14 44.26
CA SER A 779 4.69 -10.46 44.54
C SER A 779 4.67 -11.76 45.34
N SER A 780 4.73 -12.90 44.66
CA SER A 780 5.25 -14.12 45.25
C SER A 780 6.75 -13.93 45.48
N PHE A 781 7.11 -13.02 46.39
CA PHE A 781 8.45 -12.97 46.94
C PHE A 781 8.69 -14.29 47.68
N PRO A 782 9.74 -15.05 47.36
CA PRO A 782 10.08 -16.22 48.14
C PRO A 782 10.47 -15.72 49.53
N VAL A 783 9.59 -15.96 50.52
CA VAL A 783 9.78 -15.58 51.94
C VAL A 783 11.14 -16.07 52.48
N SER A 784 11.75 -17.08 51.84
CA SER A 784 13.10 -17.57 52.14
C SER A 784 14.21 -16.52 51.92
N MET A 785 14.12 -15.64 50.91
CA MET A 785 15.13 -14.62 50.62
C MET A 785 15.10 -13.46 51.63
N ILE A 786 13.91 -13.09 52.11
CA ILE A 786 13.74 -12.06 53.15
C ILE A 786 14.23 -12.58 54.52
N ILE A 787 13.97 -13.86 54.83
CA ILE A 787 14.49 -14.49 56.05
C ILE A 787 16.02 -14.57 56.00
N LEU A 788 16.63 -14.93 54.86
CA LEU A 788 18.08 -15.04 54.74
C LEU A 788 18.77 -13.67 54.91
N SER A 789 18.23 -12.63 54.30
CA SER A 789 18.77 -11.26 54.40
C SER A 789 18.60 -10.67 55.80
N LEU A 790 17.46 -10.90 56.48
CA LEU A 790 17.30 -10.55 57.89
C LEU A 790 18.27 -11.32 58.81
N PHE A 791 18.54 -12.59 58.53
CA PHE A 791 19.49 -13.39 59.31
C PHE A 791 20.93 -12.90 59.15
N VAL A 792 21.34 -12.51 57.94
CA VAL A 792 22.67 -11.92 57.67
C VAL A 792 22.82 -10.56 58.36
N ILE A 793 21.78 -9.72 58.35
CA ILE A 793 21.78 -8.43 59.07
C ILE A 793 21.84 -8.64 60.59
N LEU A 794 21.16 -9.66 61.13
CA LEU A 794 21.25 -10.01 62.56
C LEU A 794 22.65 -10.52 62.95
N ILE A 795 23.31 -11.31 62.09
CA ILE A 795 24.68 -11.76 62.32
C ILE A 795 25.65 -10.58 62.26
N LEU A 796 25.50 -9.67 61.30
CA LEU A 796 26.36 -8.48 61.18
C LEU A 796 26.19 -7.52 62.36
N THR A 797 24.94 -7.25 62.77
CA THR A 797 24.65 -6.37 63.91
C THR A 797 25.09 -6.97 65.24
N SER A 798 24.93 -8.27 65.45
CA SER A 798 25.46 -8.96 66.65
C SER A 798 26.99 -8.94 66.70
N SER A 799 27.66 -9.10 65.55
CA SER A 799 29.13 -9.03 65.45
C SER A 799 29.65 -7.62 65.78
N ILE A 800 28.97 -6.59 65.28
CA ILE A 800 29.28 -5.19 65.60
C ILE A 800 29.04 -4.89 67.09
N LEU A 801 27.96 -5.39 67.69
CA LEU A 801 27.71 -5.22 69.13
C LEU A 801 28.76 -5.91 70.00
N VAL A 802 29.24 -7.09 69.61
CA VAL A 802 30.32 -7.81 70.32
C VAL A 802 31.63 -7.02 70.24
N ILE A 803 31.97 -6.44 69.08
CA ILE A 803 33.16 -5.60 68.92
C ILE A 803 33.06 -4.32 69.75
N ILE A 804 31.90 -3.67 69.77
CA ILE A 804 31.66 -2.46 70.58
C ILE A 804 31.75 -2.77 72.08
N ASN A 805 31.21 -3.91 72.54
CA ASN A 805 31.32 -4.31 73.95
C ASN A 805 32.75 -4.72 74.35
N LYS A 806 33.51 -5.35 73.46
CA LYS A 806 34.93 -5.67 73.72
C LYS A 806 35.78 -4.40 73.86
N ASN A 807 35.52 -3.38 73.03
CA ASN A 807 36.19 -2.08 73.12
C ASN A 807 35.76 -1.25 74.34
N LYS A 808 34.49 -1.37 74.79
CA LYS A 808 34.03 -0.75 76.04
C LYS A 808 34.65 -1.38 77.29
N ASN A 809 34.91 -2.69 77.30
CA ASN A 809 35.58 -3.36 78.41
C ASN A 809 37.09 -3.11 78.43
N SER A 810 37.73 -2.89 77.27
CA SER A 810 39.14 -2.47 77.21
C SER A 810 39.32 -1.04 77.75
N ARG A 811 38.43 -0.10 77.42
CA ARG A 811 38.50 1.29 77.92
C ARG A 811 38.10 1.47 79.38
N ARG A 812 37.54 0.45 80.03
CA ARG A 812 37.15 0.51 81.45
C ARG A 812 38.22 -0.07 82.39
N LEU A 813 39.32 -0.57 81.84
CA LEU A 813 40.49 -1.05 82.59
C LEU A 813 41.64 -0.01 82.63
N ASP A 814 41.61 1.02 81.79
CA ASP A 814 42.65 2.06 81.75
C ASP A 814 42.33 3.31 82.61
N ASP A 815 41.13 3.39 83.22
CA ASP A 815 40.68 4.51 84.08
C ASP A 815 40.67 4.16 85.59
N ILE A 816 41.37 3.10 86.01
CA ILE A 816 41.60 2.78 87.43
C ILE A 816 43.08 2.44 87.66
N GLU A 817 43.98 3.37 87.38
CA GLU A 817 45.35 3.41 87.92
C GLU A 817 45.95 4.81 87.70
N ASP A 818 45.39 5.82 88.37
CA ASP A 818 46.12 7.06 88.70
C ASP A 818 45.56 7.62 90.00
N ASN A 819 46.16 7.16 91.10
CA ASN A 819 46.24 7.81 92.40
C ASN A 819 47.59 7.43 93.01
#